data_AF-A0A1B8DER5-F1
#
_entry.id   AF-A0A1B8DER5-F1
#
_cell.length_a   1.000
_cell.length_b   1.000
_cell.length_c   1.000
_cell.angle_alpha   90.00
_cell.angle_beta   90.00
_cell.angle_gamma   90.00
#
_symmetry.space_group_name_H-M   'P 1'
#
loop_
_entity.id
_entity.type
_entity.pdbx_description
1 polymer ?
#
loop_
_entity_poly.entity_id
_entity_poly.type
_entity_poly.pdbx_seq_one_letter_code
_entity_poly.pdbx_strand_id
1 'polypeptide(L)'
;MDPISAMGCAASVIQFVDFGRKLVSGSLEIYRSADGMSAEHVSIEDISRGLSELIIPLRARSDTRLDNVRNANKNRSKEKLSVAEKELNRICKDCDDVAQQLLQELDKIRLHGRHRKWRSFRHALGNMWNQSQITALEKKLERIHKQVDTTLLVCLRERIDASPDNGASRLNDDIMQAIEENRQWQAELLDEISKNNWHAENPKDMSTFSAHLNRSVKLESEAQFCRKAIAFLGFPSMSDRQERICKNHRATFDWIFKDPSIIDKPWDDFVKWLSSDNSDAIYWITGKAGSGKSTLMRFISEDQRTMKHLKLWAKGNPLVIGSFFFWNSGTAMQMSRTGLMQSLLYQMLRDRPDHILKTFQTRWEAYDSLRGGSYPWTWTELKQAFQLVLLDKSLRFFFLIDGLDEFDGQHRELVDLIISASKLSNVKICVSSRPWIVFEDAFEGHPSLLLEQLSYSDIKLYVCDKFDDNKRYVQLKSREGTYAADLVESVVQKASGVFLWVYLVVDSLLRGLDNADRVSDLQRRLDLIPSGLEELFDKMLNSLEPFYFSHACQLIQIFRASQKLLTLLWLSFADEDDPLSAIQAKIEPLSEEQRLERIEMMRRRLKSRCKGLIEAPVSNWRCNESGADSYIEYIHRTAKDFLESPDIWSKILRGAGNSFDPNRCLCNSFLFRLKTTPPTYIHELYWGLLSWCLEYATQVELSSGDAPITYIDERTLVALEHPSLRVNSELHTSRRPLRSLLIYDYQS
;
A
#
# COMPACT_ATOMS: atom_id res chain seq x y z
N MET A 1 -10.68 38.81 4.42
CA MET A 1 -10.73 37.33 4.40
C MET A 1 -11.13 36.95 2.98
N ASP A 2 -10.38 36.05 2.35
CA ASP A 2 -10.79 35.41 1.09
C ASP A 2 -12.04 34.54 1.28
N PRO A 3 -12.94 34.47 0.28
CA PRO A 3 -14.23 33.82 0.42
C PRO A 3 -14.07 32.32 0.64
N ILE A 4 -13.04 31.74 0.01
CA ILE A 4 -12.61 30.35 0.13
C ILE A 4 -12.27 30.03 1.61
N SER A 5 -11.49 30.88 2.28
CA SER A 5 -11.20 30.75 3.71
C SER A 5 -12.43 30.94 4.60
N ALA A 6 -13.33 31.87 4.26
CA ALA A 6 -14.56 32.09 5.02
C ALA A 6 -15.48 30.86 4.95
N MET A 7 -15.71 30.34 3.75
CA MET A 7 -16.47 29.10 3.52
C MET A 7 -15.83 27.91 4.22
N GLY A 8 -14.50 27.85 4.27
CA GLY A 8 -13.81 26.80 5.02
C GLY A 8 -14.03 26.87 6.55
N CYS A 9 -14.00 28.05 7.21
CA CYS A 9 -14.36 28.11 8.67
C CYS A 9 -15.82 27.73 8.84
N ALA A 10 -16.71 28.24 7.99
CA ALA A 10 -18.13 27.93 8.07
C ALA A 10 -18.42 26.43 7.92
N ALA A 11 -17.78 25.75 6.97
CA ALA A 11 -17.89 24.30 6.82
C ALA A 11 -17.40 23.55 8.06
N SER A 12 -16.23 23.92 8.62
CA SER A 12 -15.73 23.31 9.86
C SER A 12 -16.68 23.54 11.05
N VAL A 13 -17.24 24.75 11.17
CA VAL A 13 -18.24 25.07 12.20
C VAL A 13 -19.52 24.24 12.02
N ILE A 14 -20.05 24.13 10.80
CA ILE A 14 -21.26 23.36 10.52
C ILE A 14 -21.03 21.88 10.81
N GLN A 15 -19.91 21.32 10.37
CA GLN A 15 -19.55 19.92 10.66
C GLN A 15 -19.39 19.68 12.18
N PHE A 16 -18.75 20.61 12.89
CA PHE A 16 -18.64 20.53 14.35
C PHE A 16 -20.00 20.62 15.05
N VAL A 17 -20.87 21.55 14.62
CA VAL A 17 -22.19 21.70 15.20
C VAL A 17 -23.06 20.47 14.95
N ASP A 18 -23.07 19.93 13.73
CA ASP A 18 -23.79 18.69 13.40
C ASP A 18 -23.28 17.51 14.25
N PHE A 19 -21.95 17.34 14.34
CA PHE A 19 -21.33 16.35 15.20
C PHE A 19 -21.72 16.52 16.67
N GLY A 20 -21.63 17.74 17.20
CA GLY A 20 -21.97 18.06 18.59
C GLY A 20 -23.45 17.81 18.88
N ARG A 21 -24.34 18.14 17.93
CA ARG A 21 -25.77 17.86 18.04
C ARG A 21 -26.03 16.36 18.06
N LYS A 22 -25.44 15.58 17.17
CA LYS A 22 -25.56 14.11 17.14
C LYS A 22 -25.03 13.46 18.43
N LEU A 23 -23.92 13.99 18.97
CA LEU A 23 -23.33 13.55 20.24
C LEU A 23 -24.29 13.80 21.42
N VAL A 24 -24.91 14.99 21.47
CA VAL A 24 -25.77 15.43 22.56
C VAL A 24 -27.19 14.86 22.44
N SER A 25 -27.77 14.82 21.24
CA SER A 25 -29.13 14.28 21.00
C SER A 25 -29.20 12.77 21.25
N GLY A 26 -28.12 12.03 20.97
CA GLY A 26 -28.00 10.64 21.39
C GLY A 26 -28.19 10.46 22.90
N SER A 27 -27.69 11.38 23.73
CA SER A 27 -27.91 11.29 25.18
C SER A 27 -29.38 11.54 25.60
N LEU A 28 -30.16 12.27 24.81
CA LEU A 28 -31.59 12.56 25.03
C LEU A 28 -32.50 11.37 24.71
N GLU A 29 -32.14 10.53 23.74
CA GLU A 29 -32.89 9.31 23.40
C GLU A 29 -32.86 8.25 24.53
N ILE A 30 -31.88 8.29 25.45
CA ILE A 30 -31.90 7.47 26.68
C ILE A 30 -33.14 7.78 27.53
N TYR A 31 -33.67 9.00 27.44
CA TYR A 31 -34.92 9.37 28.10
C TYR A 31 -36.17 8.95 27.32
N ARG A 32 -36.07 8.49 26.07
CA ARG A 32 -37.24 8.41 25.16
C ARG A 32 -37.48 7.09 24.41
N SER A 33 -36.50 6.24 24.07
CA SER A 33 -36.81 4.89 23.51
C SER A 33 -35.62 3.92 23.47
N ALA A 34 -35.95 2.62 23.39
CA ALA A 34 -35.04 1.47 23.50
C ALA A 34 -34.48 0.92 22.16
N ASP A 35 -34.85 1.49 21.01
CA ASP A 35 -34.43 0.98 19.70
C ASP A 35 -33.30 1.83 19.11
N GLY A 36 -32.09 1.28 19.06
CA GLY A 36 -30.91 1.98 18.54
C GLY A 36 -29.86 1.03 17.96
N MET A 37 -30.09 0.59 16.72
CA MET A 37 -29.20 -0.32 15.97
C MET A 37 -27.93 0.33 15.38
N SER A 38 -27.79 1.66 15.42
CA SER A 38 -26.64 2.38 14.80
C SER A 38 -25.37 2.46 15.68
N ALA A 39 -25.46 2.09 16.97
CA ALA A 39 -24.46 2.44 17.99
C ALA A 39 -23.35 1.39 18.26
N GLU A 40 -23.34 0.24 17.59
CA GLU A 40 -22.40 -0.85 17.92
C GLU A 40 -20.99 -0.64 17.37
N HIS A 41 -20.83 0.20 16.34
CA HIS A 41 -19.57 0.37 15.59
C HIS A 41 -18.82 1.68 15.90
N VAL A 42 -19.25 2.45 16.91
CA VAL A 42 -18.61 3.69 17.34
C VAL A 42 -17.93 3.50 18.70
N SER A 43 -16.65 3.82 18.79
CA SER A 43 -15.87 3.81 20.05
C SER A 43 -15.70 5.21 20.64
N ILE A 44 -15.34 5.28 21.93
CA ILE A 44 -14.98 6.56 22.57
C ILE A 44 -13.73 7.18 21.91
N GLU A 45 -12.82 6.34 21.42
CA GLU A 45 -11.64 6.76 20.66
C GLU A 45 -12.01 7.41 19.33
N ASP A 46 -13.00 6.87 18.62
CA ASP A 46 -13.52 7.50 17.40
C ASP A 46 -14.09 8.88 17.66
N ILE A 47 -14.86 9.04 18.74
CA ILE A 47 -15.48 10.31 19.11
C ILE A 47 -14.42 11.34 19.49
N SER A 48 -13.45 10.95 20.32
CA SER A 48 -12.34 11.82 20.75
C SER A 48 -11.46 12.24 19.56
N ARG A 49 -11.15 11.30 18.65
CA ARG A 49 -10.45 11.57 17.40
C ARG A 49 -11.28 12.48 16.48
N GLY A 50 -12.56 12.19 16.27
CA GLY A 50 -13.46 12.97 15.44
C GLY A 50 -13.61 14.42 15.92
N LEU A 51 -13.77 14.63 17.23
CA LEU A 51 -13.74 15.96 17.84
C LEU A 51 -12.40 16.67 17.55
N SER A 52 -11.28 15.98 17.78
CA SER A 52 -9.96 16.56 17.55
C SER A 52 -9.74 16.93 16.07
N GLU A 53 -10.14 16.07 15.14
CA GLU A 53 -10.09 16.30 13.68
C GLU A 53 -10.91 17.53 13.27
N LEU A 54 -12.08 17.76 13.88
CA LEU A 54 -12.94 18.91 13.57
C LEU A 54 -12.45 20.21 14.22
N ILE A 55 -11.70 20.14 15.33
CA ILE A 55 -11.15 21.29 16.05
C ILE A 55 -9.88 21.84 15.39
N ILE A 56 -9.01 20.97 14.85
CA ILE A 56 -7.72 21.39 14.26
C ILE A 56 -7.91 22.50 13.20
N PRO A 57 -8.83 22.37 12.22
CA PRO A 57 -9.07 23.43 11.23
C PRO A 57 -9.59 24.74 11.85
N LEU A 58 -10.38 24.67 12.92
CA LEU A 58 -10.91 25.84 13.62
C LEU A 58 -9.78 26.62 14.32
N ARG A 59 -8.84 25.92 14.96
CA ARG A 59 -7.68 26.51 15.68
C ARG A 59 -6.58 27.01 14.75
N ALA A 60 -6.25 26.23 13.72
CA ALA A 60 -5.22 26.62 12.76
C ALA A 60 -5.54 27.97 12.09
N ARG A 61 -6.83 28.26 11.86
CA ARG A 61 -7.32 29.50 11.25
C ARG A 61 -7.45 30.66 12.23
N SER A 62 -7.67 30.41 13.52
CA SER A 62 -7.60 31.46 14.55
C SER A 62 -6.16 31.92 14.80
N ASP A 63 -5.21 30.98 14.82
CA ASP A 63 -3.82 31.23 15.22
C ASP A 63 -2.97 31.86 14.10
N THR A 64 -3.06 31.35 12.87
CA THR A 64 -2.33 31.92 11.71
C THR A 64 -2.67 33.40 11.45
N ARG A 65 -3.87 33.85 11.84
CA ARG A 65 -4.27 35.26 11.70
C ARG A 65 -3.94 36.13 12.90
N LEU A 66 -3.92 35.58 14.12
CA LEU A 66 -3.40 36.29 15.28
C LEU A 66 -1.90 36.61 15.11
N ASP A 67 -1.12 35.70 14.52
CA ASP A 67 0.29 35.93 14.22
C ASP A 67 0.52 36.90 13.05
N ASN A 68 -0.32 36.86 12.00
CA ASN A 68 -0.27 37.87 10.93
C ASN A 68 -0.66 39.27 11.43
N VAL A 69 -1.62 39.39 12.36
CA VAL A 69 -1.98 40.67 13.01
C VAL A 69 -0.87 41.15 13.96
N ARG A 70 -0.19 40.23 14.66
CA ARG A 70 0.97 40.55 15.51
C ARG A 70 2.19 40.98 14.69
N ASN A 71 2.45 40.36 13.54
CA ASN A 71 3.55 40.71 12.64
C ASN A 71 3.26 41.97 11.80
N ALA A 72 1.99 42.22 11.43
CA ALA A 72 1.57 43.46 10.78
C ALA A 72 1.69 44.70 11.68
N ASN A 73 1.78 44.53 13.00
CA ASN A 73 2.11 45.65 13.90
C ASN A 73 3.53 46.21 13.70
N LYS A 74 4.39 45.59 12.88
CA LYS A 74 5.67 46.17 12.45
C LYS A 74 5.63 46.93 11.12
N ASN A 75 4.64 46.72 10.25
CA ASN A 75 4.51 47.43 8.97
C ASN A 75 3.15 48.10 8.83
N ARG A 76 3.14 49.44 8.73
CA ARG A 76 1.96 50.30 8.70
C ARG A 76 1.07 50.05 7.47
N SER A 77 0.13 49.12 7.58
CA SER A 77 -1.13 49.11 6.82
C SER A 77 -2.20 48.41 7.65
N LYS A 78 -2.99 49.19 8.40
CA LYS A 78 -4.15 48.71 9.17
C LYS A 78 -5.28 48.34 8.21
N GLU A 79 -5.32 47.12 7.69
CA GLU A 79 -6.60 46.55 7.25
C GLU A 79 -7.43 46.26 8.51
N LYS A 80 -8.47 47.07 8.73
CA LYS A 80 -9.45 46.81 9.79
C LYS A 80 -10.26 45.58 9.38
N LEU A 81 -10.23 44.53 10.19
CA LEU A 81 -11.14 43.37 10.06
C LEU A 81 -12.60 43.85 9.94
N SER A 82 -13.33 43.32 8.95
CA SER A 82 -14.78 43.55 8.79
C SER A 82 -15.52 43.07 10.06
N VAL A 83 -16.69 43.66 10.31
CA VAL A 83 -17.57 43.28 11.42
C VAL A 83 -17.92 41.78 11.32
N ALA A 84 -18.19 41.29 10.12
CA ALA A 84 -18.54 39.90 9.88
C ALA A 84 -17.36 38.94 10.14
N GLU A 85 -16.12 39.36 9.86
CA GLU A 85 -14.93 38.54 10.14
C GLU A 85 -14.64 38.41 11.63
N LYS A 86 -14.88 39.46 12.42
CA LYS A 86 -14.76 39.41 13.88
C LYS A 86 -15.78 38.46 14.48
N GLU A 87 -17.01 38.48 13.95
CA GLU A 87 -18.07 37.57 14.40
C GLU A 87 -17.75 36.12 14.03
N LEU A 88 -17.19 35.85 12.84
CA LEU A 88 -16.79 34.49 12.45
C LEU A 88 -15.69 33.93 13.37
N ASN A 89 -14.72 34.75 13.77
CA ASN A 89 -13.69 34.35 14.75
C ASN A 89 -14.29 34.06 16.13
N ARG A 90 -15.29 34.85 16.54
CA ARG A 90 -16.02 34.61 17.79
C ARG A 90 -16.77 33.28 17.74
N ILE A 91 -17.43 32.97 16.62
CA ILE A 91 -18.10 31.69 16.38
C ILE A 91 -17.10 30.53 16.45
N CYS A 92 -15.98 30.62 15.74
CA CYS A 92 -14.97 29.55 15.73
C CYS A 92 -14.37 29.36 17.17
N LYS A 93 -14.29 30.41 18.02
CA LYS A 93 -13.94 30.31 19.45
C LYS A 93 -15.03 29.68 20.32
N ASP A 94 -16.29 30.09 20.15
CA ASP A 94 -17.43 29.52 20.87
C ASP A 94 -17.55 28.01 20.60
N CYS A 95 -17.22 27.56 19.38
CA CYS A 95 -17.10 26.14 19.03
C CYS A 95 -15.96 25.45 19.79
N ASP A 96 -14.77 26.05 19.85
CA ASP A 96 -13.63 25.49 20.57
C ASP A 96 -13.92 25.32 22.07
N ASP A 97 -14.56 26.31 22.71
CA ASP A 97 -14.95 26.23 24.12
C ASP A 97 -15.92 25.05 24.37
N VAL A 98 -16.90 24.85 23.47
CA VAL A 98 -17.82 23.70 23.55
C VAL A 98 -17.06 22.39 23.32
N ALA A 99 -16.13 22.36 22.37
CA ALA A 99 -15.37 21.17 22.05
C ALA A 99 -14.45 20.74 23.21
N GLN A 100 -13.79 21.70 23.87
CA GLN A 100 -12.98 21.47 25.06
C GLN A 100 -13.82 20.93 26.22
N GLN A 101 -15.02 21.47 26.42
CA GLN A 101 -15.96 20.96 27.42
C GLN A 101 -16.31 19.49 27.14
N LEU A 102 -16.59 19.12 25.89
CA LEU A 102 -16.90 17.74 25.50
C LEU A 102 -15.69 16.80 25.68
N LEU A 103 -14.48 17.24 25.31
CA LEU A 103 -13.25 16.47 25.49
C LEU A 103 -12.94 16.20 26.96
N GLN A 104 -13.10 17.19 27.84
CA GLN A 104 -12.90 17.02 29.29
C GLN A 104 -13.85 15.97 29.88
N GLU A 105 -15.10 15.93 29.43
CA GLU A 105 -16.05 14.90 29.87
C GLU A 105 -15.70 13.50 29.32
N LEU A 106 -15.22 13.41 28.08
CA LEU A 106 -14.70 12.17 27.50
C LEU A 106 -13.53 11.61 28.31
N ASP A 107 -12.61 12.45 28.75
CA ASP A 107 -11.44 12.04 29.53
C ASP A 107 -11.81 11.56 30.95
N LYS A 108 -12.79 12.23 31.60
CA LYS A 108 -13.33 11.75 32.88
C LYS A 108 -13.88 10.33 32.77
N ILE A 109 -14.59 10.02 31.70
CA ILE A 109 -15.18 8.68 31.50
C ILE A 109 -14.10 7.64 31.19
N ARG A 110 -13.03 8.01 30.47
CA ARG A 110 -11.87 7.13 30.22
C ARG A 110 -11.13 6.74 31.49
N LEU A 111 -10.91 7.67 32.41
CA LEU A 111 -10.16 7.46 33.65
C LEU A 111 -10.84 6.49 34.64
N HIS A 112 -12.16 6.28 34.53
CA HIS A 112 -12.92 5.37 35.41
C HIS A 112 -13.01 3.92 34.86
N GLY A 113 -12.29 3.60 33.78
CA GLY A 113 -11.63 2.30 33.61
C GLY A 113 -12.46 1.06 33.19
N ARG A 114 -13.74 1.15 32.80
CA ARG A 114 -14.51 -0.06 32.40
C ARG A 114 -15.22 -0.02 31.04
N HIS A 115 -15.28 1.11 30.35
CA HIS A 115 -16.20 1.30 29.23
C HIS A 115 -15.50 1.79 27.96
N ARG A 116 -15.25 0.88 26.99
CA ARG A 116 -14.68 1.21 25.66
C ARG A 116 -15.74 1.47 24.58
N LYS A 117 -17.02 1.17 24.85
CA LYS A 117 -18.12 1.22 23.86
C LYS A 117 -18.98 2.47 24.01
N TRP A 118 -19.44 3.03 22.88
CA TRP A 118 -20.32 4.20 22.81
C TRP A 118 -21.59 4.08 23.67
N ARG A 119 -22.29 2.92 23.67
CA ARG A 119 -23.49 2.71 24.51
C ARG A 119 -23.22 2.97 26.01
N SER A 120 -22.07 2.54 26.50
CA SER A 120 -21.68 2.74 27.90
C SER A 120 -21.30 4.19 28.19
N PHE A 121 -20.63 4.86 27.25
CA PHE A 121 -20.38 6.30 27.33
C PHE A 121 -21.69 7.08 27.37
N ARG A 122 -22.66 6.74 26.51
CA ARG A 122 -23.97 7.38 26.43
C ARG A 122 -24.70 7.31 27.78
N HIS A 123 -24.69 6.14 28.43
CA HIS A 123 -25.24 5.95 29.76
C HIS A 123 -24.49 6.74 30.85
N ALA A 124 -23.16 6.81 30.78
CA ALA A 124 -22.36 7.61 31.70
C ALA A 124 -22.63 9.12 31.54
N LEU A 125 -22.71 9.61 30.30
CA LEU A 125 -22.98 11.01 29.99
C LEU A 125 -24.38 11.42 30.47
N GLY A 126 -25.39 10.57 30.25
CA GLY A 126 -26.76 10.80 30.75
C GLY A 126 -26.88 10.81 32.27
N ASN A 127 -25.97 10.15 32.99
CA ASN A 127 -25.90 10.22 34.46
C ASN A 127 -25.12 11.45 34.95
N MET A 128 -24.16 11.94 34.17
CA MET A 128 -23.31 13.08 34.53
C MET A 128 -23.96 14.42 34.23
N TRP A 129 -24.74 14.52 33.14
CA TRP A 129 -25.43 15.74 32.73
C TRP A 129 -26.94 15.61 32.91
N ASN A 130 -27.54 16.63 33.53
CA ASN A 130 -28.99 16.68 33.63
C ASN A 130 -29.64 17.14 32.32
N GLN A 131 -30.94 16.87 32.16
CA GLN A 131 -31.70 17.21 30.95
C GLN A 131 -31.63 18.70 30.60
N SER A 132 -31.51 19.60 31.58
CA SER A 132 -31.41 21.04 31.35
C SER A 132 -30.06 21.46 30.77
N GLN A 133 -28.94 20.84 31.19
CA GLN A 133 -27.62 21.07 30.62
C GLN A 133 -27.53 20.59 29.16
N ILE A 134 -28.06 19.40 28.88
CA ILE A 134 -28.12 18.84 27.52
C ILE A 134 -28.94 19.77 26.60
N THR A 135 -30.12 20.19 27.05
CA THR A 135 -30.99 21.11 26.30
C THR A 135 -30.35 22.48 26.09
N ALA A 136 -29.60 22.98 27.10
CA ALA A 136 -28.89 24.26 26.99
C ALA A 136 -27.77 24.19 25.95
N LEU A 137 -27.04 23.06 25.90
CA LEU A 137 -25.98 22.86 24.92
C LEU A 137 -26.54 22.71 23.50
N GLU A 138 -27.63 21.96 23.33
CA GLU A 138 -28.31 21.83 22.04
C GLU A 138 -28.77 23.21 21.51
N LYS A 139 -29.38 24.03 22.37
CA LYS A 139 -29.75 25.41 22.03
C LYS A 139 -28.55 26.29 21.70
N LYS A 140 -27.42 26.11 22.39
CA LYS A 140 -26.17 26.85 22.10
C LYS A 140 -25.63 26.48 20.71
N LEU A 141 -25.61 25.19 20.38
CA LEU A 141 -25.18 24.69 19.06
C LEU A 141 -26.09 25.18 17.93
N GLU A 142 -27.41 25.14 18.11
CA GLU A 142 -28.38 25.69 17.14
C GLU A 142 -28.18 27.19 16.91
N ARG A 143 -27.86 27.95 17.96
CA ARG A 143 -27.56 29.38 17.85
C ARG A 143 -26.28 29.61 17.04
N ILE A 144 -25.22 28.84 17.30
CA ILE A 144 -23.94 28.92 16.58
C ILE A 144 -24.16 28.65 15.08
N HIS A 145 -24.97 27.65 14.73
CA HIS A 145 -25.30 27.33 13.34
C HIS A 145 -25.99 28.50 12.63
N LYS A 146 -27.04 29.08 13.21
CA LYS A 146 -27.72 30.26 12.63
C LYS A 146 -26.80 31.47 12.50
N GLN A 147 -25.91 31.67 13.47
CA GLN A 147 -24.94 32.76 13.44
C GLN A 147 -23.93 32.57 12.30
N VAL A 148 -23.46 31.34 12.04
CA VAL A 148 -22.49 31.09 10.96
C VAL A 148 -23.11 31.28 9.58
N ASP A 149 -24.35 30.83 9.38
CA ASP A 149 -25.09 31.04 8.13
C ASP A 149 -25.21 32.53 7.82
N THR A 150 -25.66 33.31 8.80
CA THR A 150 -25.84 34.76 8.65
C THR A 150 -24.50 35.46 8.39
N THR A 151 -23.49 35.13 9.19
CA THR A 151 -22.17 35.78 9.11
C THR A 151 -21.47 35.46 7.79
N LEU A 152 -21.56 34.22 7.32
CA LEU A 152 -20.95 33.82 6.05
C LEU A 152 -21.63 34.53 4.87
N LEU A 153 -22.96 34.57 4.82
CA LEU A 153 -23.67 35.24 3.72
C LEU A 153 -23.33 36.74 3.66
N VAL A 154 -23.26 37.41 4.82
CA VAL A 154 -22.82 38.81 4.90
C VAL A 154 -21.37 38.96 4.42
N CYS A 155 -20.44 38.12 4.87
CA CYS A 155 -19.03 38.16 4.44
C CYS A 155 -18.89 38.02 2.92
N LEU A 156 -19.60 37.05 2.33
CA LEU A 156 -19.52 36.77 0.90
C LEU A 156 -20.15 37.91 0.10
N ARG A 157 -21.28 38.46 0.57
CA ARG A 157 -21.98 39.56 -0.09
C ARG A 157 -21.23 40.89 -0.03
N GLU A 158 -20.67 41.25 1.13
CA GLU A 158 -19.81 42.44 1.29
C GLU A 158 -18.66 42.41 0.28
N ARG A 159 -18.10 41.23 0.01
CA ARG A 159 -16.99 41.06 -0.92
C ARG A 159 -17.42 41.10 -2.39
N ILE A 160 -18.58 40.52 -2.73
CA ILE A 160 -19.17 40.60 -4.08
C ILE A 160 -19.54 42.05 -4.42
N ASP A 161 -20.13 42.78 -3.48
CA ASP A 161 -20.63 44.15 -3.70
C ASP A 161 -19.53 45.23 -3.60
N ALA A 162 -18.36 44.93 -3.01
CA ALA A 162 -17.28 45.90 -2.77
C ALA A 162 -16.55 46.44 -4.03
N SER A 163 -16.85 45.95 -5.24
CA SER A 163 -16.23 46.49 -6.46
C SER A 163 -17.08 46.31 -7.73
N PRO A 164 -17.80 47.34 -8.20
CA PRO A 164 -18.64 47.23 -9.41
C PRO A 164 -17.85 47.10 -10.73
N ASP A 165 -16.60 47.59 -10.82
CA ASP A 165 -15.76 47.50 -12.04
C ASP A 165 -14.80 46.29 -12.07
N ASN A 166 -14.48 45.68 -10.91
CA ASN A 166 -13.52 44.55 -10.79
C ASN A 166 -14.07 43.34 -10.01
N GLY A 167 -15.34 43.37 -9.57
CA GLY A 167 -15.94 42.33 -8.73
C GLY A 167 -16.18 41.03 -9.48
N ALA A 168 -16.64 41.11 -10.74
CA ALA A 168 -16.85 39.94 -11.59
C ALA A 168 -15.54 39.23 -11.96
N SER A 169 -14.45 39.99 -12.21
CA SER A 169 -13.14 39.39 -12.51
C SER A 169 -12.54 38.71 -11.27
N ARG A 170 -12.58 39.37 -10.10
CA ARG A 170 -12.08 38.79 -8.85
C ARG A 170 -12.88 37.57 -8.38
N LEU A 171 -14.19 37.56 -8.60
CA LEU A 171 -15.01 36.40 -8.29
C LEU A 171 -14.66 35.22 -9.21
N ASN A 172 -14.45 35.47 -10.50
CA ASN A 172 -13.96 34.45 -11.42
C ASN A 172 -12.58 33.94 -11.00
N ASP A 173 -11.68 34.82 -10.52
CA ASP A 173 -10.37 34.42 -9.98
C ASP A 173 -10.55 33.55 -8.71
N ASP A 174 -11.44 33.92 -7.78
CA ASP A 174 -11.73 33.14 -6.57
C ASP A 174 -12.36 31.77 -6.91
N ILE A 175 -13.21 31.69 -7.95
CA ILE A 175 -13.80 30.43 -8.46
C ILE A 175 -12.71 29.56 -9.10
N MET A 176 -11.88 30.14 -9.97
CA MET A 176 -10.77 29.43 -10.62
C MET A 176 -9.77 28.91 -9.59
N GLN A 177 -9.42 29.72 -8.60
CA GLN A 177 -8.56 29.31 -7.49
C GLN A 177 -9.17 28.13 -6.71
N ALA A 178 -10.47 28.18 -6.40
CA ALA A 178 -11.14 27.07 -5.73
C ALA A 178 -11.12 25.78 -6.57
N ILE A 179 -11.23 25.87 -7.90
CA ILE A 179 -11.11 24.72 -8.81
C ILE A 179 -9.67 24.18 -8.82
N GLU A 180 -8.67 25.05 -8.92
CA GLU A 180 -7.25 24.67 -8.87
C GLU A 180 -6.85 24.01 -7.55
N GLU A 181 -7.41 24.49 -6.44
CA GLU A 181 -7.22 23.91 -5.10
C GLU A 181 -8.11 22.68 -4.83
N ASN A 182 -8.83 22.17 -5.85
CA ASN A 182 -9.72 21.01 -5.78
C ASN A 182 -10.85 21.15 -4.74
N ARG A 183 -11.37 22.37 -4.58
CA ARG A 183 -12.46 22.77 -3.66
C ARG A 183 -13.76 23.03 -4.43
N GLN A 184 -14.20 22.03 -5.17
CA GLN A 184 -15.29 22.14 -6.13
C GLN A 184 -16.60 22.68 -5.53
N TRP A 185 -16.98 22.23 -4.34
CA TRP A 185 -18.22 22.71 -3.68
C TRP A 185 -18.16 24.20 -3.32
N GLN A 186 -16.97 24.75 -3.06
CA GLN A 186 -16.80 26.17 -2.74
C GLN A 186 -16.96 27.02 -3.98
N ALA A 187 -16.44 26.55 -5.13
CA ALA A 187 -16.64 27.19 -6.43
C ALA A 187 -18.13 27.22 -6.80
N GLU A 188 -18.83 26.08 -6.68
CA GLU A 188 -20.27 25.97 -6.96
C GLU A 188 -21.10 26.90 -6.07
N LEU A 189 -20.79 26.96 -4.77
CA LEU A 189 -21.52 27.83 -3.85
C LEU A 189 -21.29 29.32 -4.15
N LEU A 190 -20.07 29.73 -4.52
CA LEU A 190 -19.78 31.11 -4.92
C LEU A 190 -20.53 31.52 -6.18
N ASP A 191 -20.54 30.64 -7.18
CA ASP A 191 -21.27 30.84 -8.43
C ASP A 191 -22.77 31.03 -8.14
N GLU A 192 -23.35 30.21 -7.28
CA GLU A 192 -24.77 30.28 -6.95
C GLU A 192 -25.17 31.51 -6.13
N ILE A 193 -24.32 31.98 -5.21
CA ILE A 193 -24.55 33.23 -4.49
C ILE A 193 -24.51 34.42 -5.47
N SER A 194 -23.62 34.37 -6.46
CA SER A 194 -23.49 35.43 -7.46
C SER A 194 -24.72 35.54 -8.36
N LYS A 195 -25.30 34.41 -8.78
CA LYS A 195 -26.47 34.38 -9.66
C LYS A 195 -27.76 34.80 -8.97
N ASN A 196 -27.92 34.43 -7.69
CA ASN A 196 -29.21 34.52 -7.01
C ASN A 196 -29.41 35.79 -6.16
N ASN A 197 -28.39 36.64 -6.00
CA ASN A 197 -28.45 37.89 -5.23
C ASN A 197 -29.09 37.74 -3.83
N TRP A 198 -28.73 36.68 -3.10
CA TRP A 198 -29.27 36.42 -1.77
C TRP A 198 -28.80 37.47 -0.74
N HIS A 199 -29.74 38.00 0.05
CA HIS A 199 -29.45 38.95 1.13
C HIS A 199 -29.80 38.37 2.51
N ALA A 200 -28.92 38.62 3.49
CA ALA A 200 -29.08 38.08 4.84
C ALA A 200 -30.32 38.61 5.59
N GLU A 201 -30.82 39.78 5.20
CA GLU A 201 -32.01 40.43 5.78
C GLU A 201 -33.32 39.79 5.30
N ASN A 202 -33.29 39.05 4.19
CA ASN A 202 -34.46 38.37 3.63
C ASN A 202 -34.55 36.93 4.18
N PRO A 203 -35.61 36.59 4.95
CA PRO A 203 -35.76 35.26 5.53
C PRO A 203 -35.79 34.12 4.50
N LYS A 204 -36.33 34.38 3.30
CA LYS A 204 -36.41 33.38 2.23
C LYS A 204 -35.04 33.08 1.63
N ASP A 205 -34.25 34.12 1.41
CA ASP A 205 -32.89 34.00 0.87
C ASP A 205 -31.99 33.30 1.88
N MET A 206 -32.08 33.67 3.16
CA MET A 206 -31.35 33.01 4.24
C MET A 206 -31.68 31.52 4.35
N SER A 207 -32.97 31.16 4.30
CA SER A 207 -33.39 29.75 4.33
C SER A 207 -32.87 28.98 3.12
N THR A 208 -32.82 29.60 1.94
CA THR A 208 -32.35 28.97 0.71
C THR A 208 -30.83 28.79 0.74
N PHE A 209 -30.10 29.83 1.17
CA PHE A 209 -28.66 29.80 1.36
C PHE A 209 -28.25 28.73 2.37
N SER A 210 -28.88 28.70 3.56
CA SER A 210 -28.62 27.70 4.59
C SER A 210 -28.84 26.28 4.07
N ALA A 211 -29.92 26.03 3.31
CA ALA A 211 -30.17 24.72 2.70
C ALA A 211 -29.08 24.33 1.69
N HIS A 212 -28.63 25.25 0.83
CA HIS A 212 -27.54 25.01 -0.12
C HIS A 212 -26.19 24.77 0.56
N LEU A 213 -25.86 25.57 1.58
CA LEU A 213 -24.63 25.44 2.35
C LEU A 213 -24.59 24.10 3.08
N ASN A 214 -25.66 23.71 3.78
CA ASN A 214 -25.74 22.42 4.46
C ASN A 214 -25.63 21.24 3.49
N ARG A 215 -26.27 21.33 2.32
CA ARG A 215 -26.13 20.31 1.26
C ARG A 215 -24.69 20.19 0.78
N SER A 216 -24.02 21.31 0.54
CA SER A 216 -22.64 21.36 0.06
C SER A 216 -21.66 20.78 1.09
N VAL A 217 -21.83 21.15 2.36
CA VAL A 217 -21.03 20.61 3.48
C VAL A 217 -21.25 19.11 3.65
N LYS A 218 -22.47 18.60 3.43
CA LYS A 218 -22.77 17.17 3.46
C LYS A 218 -22.07 16.41 2.33
N LEU A 219 -22.14 16.92 1.10
CA LEU A 219 -21.43 16.32 -0.06
C LEU A 219 -19.91 16.28 0.18
N GLU A 220 -19.36 17.32 0.80
CA GLU A 220 -17.94 17.32 1.20
C GLU A 220 -17.62 16.25 2.26
N SER A 221 -18.52 16.03 3.23
CA SER A 221 -18.36 14.94 4.22
C SER A 221 -18.41 13.55 3.57
N GLU A 222 -19.31 13.35 2.61
CA GLU A 222 -19.39 12.13 1.78
C GLU A 222 -18.10 11.91 0.98
N ALA A 223 -17.57 12.96 0.35
CA ALA A 223 -16.31 12.91 -0.38
C ALA A 223 -15.12 12.61 0.55
N GLN A 224 -15.08 13.20 1.75
CA GLN A 224 -14.05 12.91 2.75
C GLN A 224 -14.08 11.46 3.21
N PHE A 225 -15.27 10.92 3.48
CA PHE A 225 -15.43 9.50 3.79
C PHE A 225 -14.93 8.62 2.65
N CYS A 226 -15.30 8.93 1.40
CA CYS A 226 -14.84 8.17 0.24
C CYS A 226 -13.32 8.14 0.13
N ARG A 227 -12.67 9.31 0.30
CA ARG A 227 -11.20 9.41 0.32
C ARG A 227 -10.58 8.57 1.44
N LYS A 228 -11.15 8.62 2.66
CA LYS A 228 -10.68 7.79 3.78
C LYS A 228 -10.88 6.30 3.48
N ALA A 229 -12.04 5.87 3.01
CA ALA A 229 -12.33 4.47 2.70
C ALA A 229 -11.35 3.90 1.68
N ILE A 230 -11.07 4.64 0.60
CA ILE A 230 -10.07 4.25 -0.40
C ILE A 230 -8.66 4.19 0.19
N ALA A 231 -8.27 5.18 1.00
CA ALA A 231 -6.98 5.16 1.68
C ALA A 231 -6.83 3.95 2.61
N PHE A 232 -7.88 3.59 3.35
CA PHE A 232 -7.89 2.41 4.21
C PHE A 232 -7.93 1.08 3.44
N LEU A 233 -8.46 1.06 2.22
CA LEU A 233 -8.35 -0.11 1.33
C LEU A 233 -6.93 -0.25 0.78
N GLY A 234 -6.21 0.86 0.60
CA GLY A 234 -4.81 0.87 0.18
C GLY A 234 -3.87 0.29 1.24
N PHE A 235 -2.81 -0.38 0.78
CA PHE A 235 -1.66 -0.75 1.61
C PHE A 235 -0.35 -0.51 0.82
N PRO A 236 0.78 -0.21 1.49
CA PRO A 236 1.99 0.29 0.82
C PRO A 236 2.53 -0.61 -0.31
N SER A 237 2.42 -1.93 -0.16
CA SER A 237 2.97 -2.92 -1.09
C SER A 237 1.98 -3.40 -2.18
N MET A 238 0.85 -2.70 -2.36
CA MET A 238 -0.25 -3.15 -3.23
C MET A 238 0.15 -3.30 -4.70
N SER A 239 0.97 -2.39 -5.24
CA SER A 239 1.42 -2.45 -6.65
C SER A 239 2.79 -3.09 -6.85
N ASP A 240 3.54 -3.33 -5.76
CA ASP A 240 4.95 -3.69 -5.82
C ASP A 240 5.22 -4.94 -6.65
N ARG A 241 4.41 -6.00 -6.49
CA ARG A 241 4.63 -7.26 -7.22
C ARG A 241 4.48 -7.06 -8.73
N GLN A 242 3.39 -6.43 -9.17
CA GLN A 242 3.13 -6.21 -10.59
C GLN A 242 4.25 -5.39 -11.23
N GLU A 243 4.69 -4.31 -10.56
CA GLU A 243 5.79 -3.45 -11.00
C GLU A 243 7.09 -4.25 -11.17
N ARG A 244 7.41 -5.13 -10.22
CA ARG A 244 8.63 -5.95 -10.22
C ARG A 244 8.66 -7.03 -11.29
N ILE A 245 7.50 -7.55 -11.74
CA ILE A 245 7.45 -8.81 -12.51
C ILE A 245 8.53 -8.90 -13.60
N CYS A 246 8.53 -8.17 -14.67
CA CYS A 246 9.54 -8.12 -15.75
C CYS A 246 8.68 -8.04 -17.00
N LYS A 247 9.06 -7.15 -17.91
CA LYS A 247 8.39 -7.14 -19.21
C LYS A 247 8.80 -8.39 -19.97
N ASN A 248 7.85 -8.92 -20.73
CA ASN A 248 8.11 -10.02 -21.64
C ASN A 248 9.23 -9.64 -22.64
N HIS A 249 9.98 -10.64 -23.12
CA HIS A 249 11.10 -10.39 -24.02
C HIS A 249 10.59 -10.18 -25.46
N ARG A 250 10.71 -8.96 -25.99
CA ARG A 250 10.30 -8.62 -27.37
C ARG A 250 8.89 -9.15 -27.71
N ALA A 251 8.79 -10.05 -28.70
CA ALA A 251 7.54 -10.60 -29.24
C ALA A 251 7.08 -11.92 -28.55
N THR A 252 7.69 -12.31 -27.42
CA THR A 252 7.21 -13.49 -26.67
C THR A 252 5.77 -13.29 -26.19
N PHE A 253 5.01 -14.38 -26.14
CA PHE A 253 3.58 -14.42 -25.78
C PHE A 253 2.60 -13.86 -26.81
N ASP A 254 3.04 -13.31 -27.94
CA ASP A 254 2.12 -12.81 -28.98
C ASP A 254 1.16 -13.87 -29.52
N TRP A 255 1.51 -15.15 -29.37
CA TRP A 255 0.67 -16.28 -29.77
C TRP A 255 -0.64 -16.36 -28.98
N ILE A 256 -0.77 -15.77 -27.78
CA ILE A 256 -2.01 -15.86 -27.00
C ILE A 256 -3.20 -15.16 -27.69
N PHE A 257 -2.92 -14.19 -28.55
CA PHE A 257 -3.93 -13.46 -29.33
C PHE A 257 -4.14 -14.04 -30.74
N LYS A 258 -3.55 -15.20 -31.04
CA LYS A 258 -3.69 -15.88 -32.33
C LYS A 258 -4.62 -17.08 -32.20
N ASP A 259 -5.24 -17.47 -33.30
CA ASP A 259 -6.10 -18.66 -33.37
C ASP A 259 -5.24 -19.93 -33.14
N PRO A 260 -5.55 -20.74 -32.10
CA PRO A 260 -4.83 -21.98 -31.82
C PRO A 260 -4.83 -22.97 -33.00
N SER A 261 -5.90 -23.00 -33.79
CA SER A 261 -6.04 -23.91 -34.94
C SER A 261 -5.05 -23.61 -36.07
N ILE A 262 -4.59 -22.36 -36.18
CA ILE A 262 -3.59 -21.94 -37.17
C ILE A 262 -2.19 -22.38 -36.75
N ILE A 263 -1.94 -22.53 -35.44
CA ILE A 263 -0.60 -22.76 -34.88
C ILE A 263 -0.41 -24.23 -34.50
N ASP A 264 -1.44 -25.06 -34.66
CA ASP A 264 -1.42 -26.49 -34.34
C ASP A 264 -0.90 -26.77 -32.92
N LYS A 265 -1.31 -25.93 -31.93
CA LYS A 265 -1.00 -26.18 -30.53
C LYS A 265 -2.25 -26.36 -29.66
N PRO A 266 -2.14 -27.07 -28.52
CA PRO A 266 -3.28 -27.52 -27.74
C PRO A 266 -3.63 -26.52 -26.63
N TRP A 267 -4.28 -25.40 -26.96
CA TRP A 267 -4.85 -24.52 -25.93
C TRP A 267 -6.20 -23.96 -26.34
N ASP A 268 -7.02 -23.63 -25.34
CA ASP A 268 -8.33 -23.03 -25.58
C ASP A 268 -8.18 -21.58 -26.04
N ASP A 269 -8.95 -21.18 -27.06
CA ASP A 269 -8.85 -19.84 -27.66
C ASP A 269 -9.20 -18.74 -26.65
N PHE A 270 -8.14 -18.05 -26.20
CA PHE A 270 -8.22 -16.96 -25.24
C PHE A 270 -9.00 -15.74 -25.78
N VAL A 271 -8.86 -15.43 -27.08
CA VAL A 271 -9.54 -14.29 -27.71
C VAL A 271 -11.04 -14.54 -27.81
N LYS A 272 -11.41 -15.76 -28.19
CA LYS A 272 -12.81 -16.21 -28.19
C LYS A 272 -13.39 -16.19 -26.79
N TRP A 273 -12.64 -16.65 -25.79
CA TRP A 273 -13.08 -16.56 -24.39
C TRP A 273 -13.28 -15.11 -23.94
N LEU A 274 -12.32 -14.21 -24.19
CA LEU A 274 -12.41 -12.80 -23.81
C LEU A 274 -13.62 -12.09 -24.42
N SER A 275 -13.92 -12.38 -25.69
CA SER A 275 -14.94 -11.66 -26.47
C SER A 275 -16.34 -12.27 -26.38
N SER A 276 -16.46 -13.53 -25.92
CA SER A 276 -17.73 -14.26 -25.94
C SER A 276 -18.61 -13.98 -24.72
N ASP A 277 -19.93 -14.04 -24.95
CA ASP A 277 -20.94 -14.11 -23.89
C ASP A 277 -21.15 -15.54 -23.36
N ASN A 278 -20.32 -16.50 -23.79
CA ASN A 278 -20.45 -17.91 -23.41
C ASN A 278 -20.36 -18.10 -21.89
N SER A 279 -20.89 -19.25 -21.44
CA SER A 279 -21.08 -19.66 -20.05
C SER A 279 -19.80 -19.70 -19.19
N ASP A 280 -18.62 -19.81 -19.80
CA ASP A 280 -17.37 -19.90 -19.05
C ASP A 280 -16.84 -18.53 -18.65
N ALA A 281 -17.00 -18.22 -17.38
CA ALA A 281 -16.47 -17.03 -16.75
C ALA A 281 -15.00 -17.19 -16.32
N ILE A 282 -14.44 -18.40 -16.29
CA ILE A 282 -13.06 -18.66 -15.83
C ILE A 282 -12.18 -19.04 -17.03
N TYR A 283 -10.94 -18.55 -17.03
CA TYR A 283 -9.84 -19.03 -17.88
C TYR A 283 -8.64 -19.36 -17.00
N TRP A 284 -8.09 -20.57 -17.13
CA TRP A 284 -7.00 -21.06 -16.27
C TRP A 284 -5.67 -21.16 -17.03
N ILE A 285 -4.69 -20.37 -16.60
CA ILE A 285 -3.31 -20.43 -17.09
C ILE A 285 -2.50 -21.28 -16.12
N THR A 286 -2.18 -22.51 -16.53
CA THR A 286 -1.40 -23.45 -15.72
C THR A 286 -0.01 -23.68 -16.28
N GLY A 287 0.86 -24.25 -15.45
CA GLY A 287 2.18 -24.70 -15.89
C GLY A 287 3.23 -24.82 -14.80
N LYS A 288 4.38 -25.38 -15.18
CA LYS A 288 5.54 -25.58 -14.30
C LYS A 288 6.00 -24.30 -13.61
N ALA A 289 6.68 -24.47 -12.48
CA ALA A 289 7.32 -23.36 -11.81
C ALA A 289 8.43 -22.76 -12.69
N GLY A 290 8.52 -21.44 -12.76
CA GLY A 290 9.50 -20.76 -13.62
C GLY A 290 9.21 -20.81 -15.13
N SER A 291 8.03 -21.24 -15.57
CA SER A 291 7.64 -21.26 -17.00
C SER A 291 7.23 -19.89 -17.57
N GLY A 292 7.10 -18.86 -16.74
CA GLY A 292 6.76 -17.49 -17.18
C GLY A 292 5.30 -17.08 -16.99
N LYS A 293 4.51 -17.80 -16.18
CA LYS A 293 3.08 -17.48 -15.93
C LYS A 293 2.83 -16.04 -15.49
N SER A 294 3.54 -15.56 -14.46
CA SER A 294 3.40 -14.17 -13.99
C SER A 294 3.75 -13.15 -15.06
N THR A 295 4.76 -13.44 -15.89
CA THR A 295 5.16 -12.59 -17.02
C THR A 295 4.06 -12.54 -18.08
N LEU A 296 3.41 -13.68 -18.38
CA LEU A 296 2.26 -13.76 -19.27
C LEU A 296 1.05 -13.01 -18.70
N MET A 297 0.74 -13.19 -17.41
CA MET A 297 -0.37 -12.49 -16.74
C MET A 297 -0.18 -10.97 -16.78
N ARG A 298 1.05 -10.49 -16.54
CA ARG A 298 1.38 -9.07 -16.67
C ARG A 298 1.19 -8.60 -18.12
N PHE A 299 1.71 -9.35 -19.10
CA PHE A 299 1.54 -9.04 -20.51
C PHE A 299 0.06 -8.90 -20.89
N ILE A 300 -0.80 -9.85 -20.49
CA ILE A 300 -2.25 -9.78 -20.73
C ILE A 300 -2.86 -8.52 -20.09
N SER A 301 -2.45 -8.17 -18.87
CA SER A 301 -3.00 -7.03 -18.14
C SER A 301 -2.66 -5.67 -18.77
N GLU A 302 -1.50 -5.55 -19.42
CA GLU A 302 -0.99 -4.31 -20.00
C GLU A 302 -1.29 -4.20 -21.52
N ASP A 303 -1.62 -5.30 -22.20
CA ASP A 303 -1.80 -5.32 -23.66
C ASP A 303 -3.16 -4.74 -24.12
N GLN A 304 -3.09 -3.85 -25.12
CA GLN A 304 -4.25 -3.15 -25.67
C GLN A 304 -5.26 -4.10 -26.35
N ARG A 305 -4.83 -5.26 -26.86
CA ARG A 305 -5.71 -6.27 -27.47
C ARG A 305 -6.66 -6.87 -26.43
N THR A 306 -6.19 -7.11 -25.21
CA THR A 306 -7.05 -7.55 -24.08
C THR A 306 -8.20 -6.56 -23.89
N MET A 307 -7.88 -5.28 -23.78
CA MET A 307 -8.88 -4.21 -23.63
C MET A 307 -9.83 -4.15 -24.83
N LYS A 308 -9.33 -4.31 -26.06
CA LYS A 308 -10.15 -4.33 -27.28
C LYS A 308 -11.18 -5.46 -27.25
N HIS A 309 -10.76 -6.67 -26.88
CA HIS A 309 -11.65 -7.84 -26.83
C HIS A 309 -12.66 -7.77 -25.67
N LEU A 310 -12.24 -7.29 -24.50
CA LEU A 310 -13.16 -7.06 -23.37
C LEU A 310 -14.21 -6.00 -23.67
N LYS A 311 -13.87 -4.95 -24.44
CA LYS A 311 -14.86 -3.95 -24.88
C LYS A 311 -15.95 -4.55 -25.78
N LEU A 312 -15.61 -5.55 -26.59
CA LEU A 312 -16.61 -6.28 -27.39
C LEU A 312 -17.57 -7.05 -26.48
N TRP A 313 -17.05 -7.76 -25.48
CA TRP A 313 -17.87 -8.44 -24.47
C TRP A 313 -18.71 -7.48 -23.62
N ALA A 314 -18.16 -6.29 -23.31
CA ALA A 314 -18.84 -5.33 -22.46
C ALA A 314 -20.07 -4.67 -23.14
N LYS A 315 -20.13 -4.67 -24.48
CA LYS A 315 -21.26 -4.17 -25.28
C LYS A 315 -21.73 -2.75 -24.88
N GLY A 316 -20.78 -1.88 -24.56
CA GLY A 316 -21.04 -0.50 -24.16
C GLY A 316 -21.25 -0.28 -22.66
N ASN A 317 -21.36 -1.34 -21.85
CA ASN A 317 -21.36 -1.20 -20.40
C ASN A 317 -19.96 -0.79 -19.90
N PRO A 318 -19.86 0.03 -18.82
CA PRO A 318 -18.58 0.35 -18.22
C PRO A 318 -17.82 -0.91 -17.75
N LEU A 319 -16.56 -1.01 -18.16
CA LEU A 319 -15.67 -2.11 -17.81
C LEU A 319 -14.83 -1.74 -16.57
N VAL A 320 -14.80 -2.65 -15.60
CA VAL A 320 -13.99 -2.58 -14.40
C VAL A 320 -12.96 -3.70 -14.46
N ILE A 321 -11.68 -3.35 -14.47
CA ILE A 321 -10.59 -4.32 -14.47
C ILE A 321 -9.92 -4.28 -13.10
N GLY A 322 -9.81 -5.45 -12.47
CA GLY A 322 -9.04 -5.64 -11.26
C GLY A 322 -7.95 -6.67 -11.48
N SER A 323 -6.74 -6.40 -10.98
CA SER A 323 -5.64 -7.36 -11.04
C SER A 323 -5.00 -7.55 -9.68
N PHE A 324 -4.56 -8.77 -9.39
CA PHE A 324 -3.80 -9.09 -8.19
C PHE A 324 -2.76 -10.16 -8.50
N PHE A 325 -1.55 -9.96 -8.00
CA PHE A 325 -0.43 -10.86 -8.20
C PHE A 325 0.03 -11.31 -6.82
N PHE A 326 -0.26 -12.56 -6.47
CA PHE A 326 0.25 -13.13 -5.23
C PHE A 326 1.78 -13.14 -5.27
N TRP A 327 2.39 -12.93 -4.10
CA TRP A 327 3.83 -12.94 -3.99
C TRP A 327 4.31 -13.54 -2.68
N ASN A 328 4.74 -14.79 -2.75
CA ASN A 328 5.16 -15.56 -1.58
C ASN A 328 6.48 -15.08 -0.92
N SER A 329 7.20 -14.20 -1.63
CA SER A 329 8.44 -13.57 -1.18
C SER A 329 8.21 -12.10 -0.81
N GLY A 330 6.97 -11.64 -0.86
CA GLY A 330 6.55 -10.30 -0.45
C GLY A 330 6.05 -10.24 0.99
N THR A 331 5.27 -9.20 1.27
CA THR A 331 4.61 -8.99 2.57
C THR A 331 3.46 -9.98 2.82
N ALA A 332 3.07 -10.18 4.08
CA ALA A 332 1.91 -11.01 4.43
C ALA A 332 0.62 -10.60 3.69
N MET A 333 0.45 -9.30 3.44
CA MET A 333 -0.68 -8.78 2.65
C MET A 333 -0.69 -9.34 1.22
N GLN A 334 0.47 -9.43 0.57
CA GLN A 334 0.61 -9.93 -0.81
C GLN A 334 0.43 -11.46 -0.94
N MET A 335 0.30 -12.17 0.18
CA MET A 335 0.03 -13.61 0.22
C MET A 335 -1.36 -13.93 0.75
N SER A 336 -2.19 -12.93 1.08
CA SER A 336 -3.42 -13.12 1.85
C SER A 336 -4.69 -12.86 1.04
N ARG A 337 -5.79 -13.50 1.47
CA ARG A 337 -7.14 -13.24 0.94
C ARG A 337 -7.60 -11.80 1.22
N THR A 338 -7.15 -11.22 2.33
CA THR A 338 -7.42 -9.82 2.70
C THR A 338 -6.77 -8.87 1.71
N GLY A 339 -5.49 -9.08 1.39
CA GLY A 339 -4.76 -8.28 0.41
C GLY A 339 -5.35 -8.39 -1.00
N LEU A 340 -5.73 -9.60 -1.43
CA LEU A 340 -6.49 -9.79 -2.67
C LEU A 340 -7.75 -8.93 -2.68
N MET A 341 -8.59 -9.05 -1.64
CA MET A 341 -9.89 -8.40 -1.59
C MET A 341 -9.78 -6.87 -1.51
N GLN A 342 -8.88 -6.36 -0.66
CA GLN A 342 -8.62 -4.93 -0.57
C GLN A 342 -8.10 -4.36 -1.90
N SER A 343 -7.21 -5.07 -2.59
CA SER A 343 -6.67 -4.62 -3.88
C SER A 343 -7.74 -4.58 -4.98
N LEU A 344 -8.59 -5.61 -5.05
CA LEU A 344 -9.69 -5.64 -6.03
C LEU A 344 -10.73 -4.55 -5.72
N LEU A 345 -11.15 -4.41 -4.47
CA LEU A 345 -12.10 -3.35 -4.05
C LEU A 345 -11.52 -1.95 -4.29
N TYR A 346 -10.25 -1.72 -3.98
CA TYR A 346 -9.57 -0.46 -4.27
C TYR A 346 -9.64 -0.12 -5.77
N GLN A 347 -9.27 -1.07 -6.65
CA GLN A 347 -9.31 -0.87 -8.11
C GLN A 347 -10.73 -0.68 -8.64
N MET A 348 -11.72 -1.37 -8.06
CA MET A 348 -13.12 -1.26 -8.46
C MET A 348 -13.74 0.08 -8.05
N LEU A 349 -13.37 0.61 -6.87
CA LEU A 349 -14.09 1.71 -6.23
C LEU A 349 -13.39 3.08 -6.28
N ARG A 350 -12.06 3.14 -6.49
CA ARG A 350 -11.29 4.40 -6.38
C ARG A 350 -11.83 5.56 -7.23
N ASP A 351 -12.42 5.26 -8.38
CA ASP A 351 -12.96 6.23 -9.34
C ASP A 351 -14.50 6.27 -9.31
N ARG A 352 -15.14 5.73 -8.26
CA ARG A 352 -16.60 5.53 -8.14
C ARG A 352 -17.13 5.87 -6.73
N PRO A 353 -17.14 7.15 -6.33
CA PRO A 353 -17.55 7.57 -4.99
C PRO A 353 -18.99 7.15 -4.63
N ASP A 354 -19.92 7.21 -5.58
CA ASP A 354 -21.30 6.79 -5.36
C ASP A 354 -21.43 5.30 -4.98
N HIS A 355 -20.55 4.46 -5.53
CA HIS A 355 -20.49 3.04 -5.19
C HIS A 355 -19.88 2.81 -3.81
N ILE A 356 -18.91 3.62 -3.38
CA ILE A 356 -18.30 3.52 -2.05
C ILE A 356 -19.36 3.70 -0.96
N LEU A 357 -20.18 4.76 -1.07
CA LEU A 357 -21.22 5.07 -0.08
C LEU A 357 -22.24 3.93 0.05
N LYS A 358 -22.65 3.34 -1.08
CA LYS A 358 -23.58 2.20 -1.12
C LYS A 358 -22.95 0.92 -0.57
N THR A 359 -21.69 0.67 -0.93
CA THR A 359 -20.97 -0.57 -0.56
C THR A 359 -20.64 -0.60 0.93
N PHE A 360 -20.23 0.55 1.48
CA PHE A 360 -19.82 0.68 2.88
C PHE A 360 -20.84 1.48 3.69
N GLN A 361 -22.13 1.27 3.45
CA GLN A 361 -23.21 2.03 4.07
C GLN A 361 -23.11 2.05 5.59
N THR A 362 -22.86 0.92 6.25
CA THR A 362 -22.72 0.85 7.71
C THR A 362 -21.56 1.70 8.23
N ARG A 363 -20.42 1.73 7.52
CA ARG A 363 -19.29 2.60 7.88
C ARG A 363 -19.61 4.06 7.62
N TRP A 364 -20.30 4.36 6.52
CA TRP A 364 -20.76 5.71 6.23
C TRP A 364 -21.70 6.22 7.33
N GLU A 365 -22.69 5.43 7.74
CA GLU A 365 -23.61 5.78 8.82
C GLU A 365 -22.87 6.03 10.14
N ALA A 366 -21.88 5.18 10.48
CA ALA A 366 -21.04 5.38 11.67
C ALA A 366 -20.17 6.65 11.57
N TYR A 367 -19.63 6.93 10.38
CA TYR A 367 -18.79 8.10 10.10
C TYR A 367 -19.60 9.41 10.10
N ASP A 368 -20.76 9.41 9.45
CA ASP A 368 -21.67 10.56 9.42
C ASP A 368 -22.21 10.87 10.81
N SER A 369 -22.52 9.84 11.60
CA SER A 369 -23.02 10.00 12.96
C SER A 369 -21.99 10.63 13.90
N LEU A 370 -20.84 9.97 14.11
CA LEU A 370 -19.86 10.38 15.12
C LEU A 370 -18.40 10.14 14.68
N ARG A 371 -18.13 10.24 13.37
CA ARG A 371 -16.80 10.00 12.77
C ARG A 371 -16.23 8.61 13.15
N GLY A 372 -17.13 7.65 13.36
CA GLY A 372 -16.81 6.23 13.60
C GLY A 372 -16.33 5.51 12.34
N GLY A 373 -16.21 4.18 12.43
CA GLY A 373 -15.89 3.35 11.27
C GLY A 373 -14.40 3.36 10.87
N SER A 374 -13.51 3.82 11.75
CA SER A 374 -12.06 3.92 11.51
C SER A 374 -11.28 2.71 12.06
N TYR A 375 -11.90 1.53 12.08
CA TYR A 375 -11.27 0.26 12.49
C TYR A 375 -10.76 -0.53 11.27
N PRO A 376 -9.79 -1.46 11.45
CA PRO A 376 -9.28 -2.29 10.35
C PRO A 376 -10.38 -3.06 9.63
N TRP A 377 -10.22 -3.29 8.34
CA TRP A 377 -11.19 -4.07 7.56
C TRP A 377 -11.26 -5.52 8.05
N THR A 378 -12.48 -6.02 8.25
CA THR A 378 -12.67 -7.45 8.55
C THR A 378 -12.87 -8.23 7.26
N TRP A 379 -12.49 -9.51 7.26
CA TRP A 379 -12.72 -10.38 6.11
C TRP A 379 -14.19 -10.45 5.70
N THR A 380 -15.11 -10.57 6.67
CA THR A 380 -16.55 -10.62 6.42
C THR A 380 -17.04 -9.38 5.69
N GLU A 381 -16.60 -8.21 6.14
CA GLU A 381 -16.96 -6.94 5.53
C GLU A 381 -16.41 -6.81 4.10
N LEU A 382 -15.13 -7.16 3.88
CA LEU A 382 -14.53 -7.12 2.55
C LEU A 382 -15.22 -8.10 1.58
N LYS A 383 -15.55 -9.31 2.04
CA LYS A 383 -16.26 -10.30 1.24
C LYS A 383 -17.67 -9.82 0.86
N GLN A 384 -18.41 -9.23 1.82
CA GLN A 384 -19.74 -8.67 1.55
C GLN A 384 -19.67 -7.48 0.59
N ALA A 385 -18.72 -6.58 0.80
CA ALA A 385 -18.49 -5.44 -0.09
C ALA A 385 -18.22 -5.89 -1.52
N PHE A 386 -17.34 -6.87 -1.71
CA PHE A 386 -17.03 -7.41 -3.03
C PHE A 386 -18.26 -8.01 -3.70
N GLN A 387 -19.01 -8.86 -2.98
CA GLN A 387 -20.26 -9.42 -3.49
C GLN A 387 -21.27 -8.34 -3.88
N LEU A 388 -21.46 -7.32 -3.03
CA LEU A 388 -22.37 -6.20 -3.31
C LEU A 388 -22.00 -5.45 -4.59
N VAL A 389 -20.72 -5.15 -4.81
CA VAL A 389 -20.30 -4.44 -6.03
C VAL A 389 -20.51 -5.29 -7.28
N LEU A 390 -20.24 -6.60 -7.23
CA LEU A 390 -20.43 -7.48 -8.38
C LEU A 390 -21.90 -7.67 -8.81
N LEU A 391 -22.84 -7.42 -7.90
CA LEU A 391 -24.28 -7.47 -8.20
C LEU A 391 -24.75 -6.34 -9.11
N ASP A 392 -23.96 -5.26 -9.28
CA ASP A 392 -24.29 -4.18 -10.20
C ASP A 392 -24.17 -4.65 -11.67
N LYS A 393 -25.32 -4.99 -12.26
CA LYS A 393 -25.43 -5.46 -13.65
C LYS A 393 -25.18 -4.38 -14.70
N SER A 394 -25.10 -3.10 -14.29
CA SER A 394 -24.67 -2.03 -15.19
C SER A 394 -23.17 -2.10 -15.49
N LEU A 395 -22.39 -2.78 -14.65
CA LEU A 395 -20.94 -2.92 -14.78
C LEU A 395 -20.55 -4.31 -15.29
N ARG A 396 -19.41 -4.34 -15.99
CA ARG A 396 -18.73 -5.57 -16.43
C ARG A 396 -17.40 -5.68 -15.70
N PHE A 397 -17.11 -6.83 -15.12
CA PHE A 397 -15.92 -7.04 -14.31
C PHE A 397 -15.00 -8.04 -14.97
N PHE A 398 -13.73 -7.67 -15.11
CA PHE A 398 -12.67 -8.58 -15.53
C PHE A 398 -11.58 -8.63 -14.47
N PHE A 399 -11.29 -9.82 -13.96
CA PHE A 399 -10.29 -10.04 -12.92
C PHE A 399 -9.12 -10.85 -13.44
N LEU A 400 -7.90 -10.38 -13.21
CA LEU A 400 -6.68 -11.19 -13.35
C LEU A 400 -6.13 -11.52 -11.97
N ILE A 401 -6.00 -12.80 -11.65
CA ILE A 401 -5.45 -13.25 -10.36
C ILE A 401 -4.29 -14.21 -10.64
N ASP A 402 -3.06 -13.72 -10.47
CA ASP A 402 -1.85 -14.48 -10.72
C ASP A 402 -1.33 -15.16 -9.45
N GLY A 403 -0.93 -16.43 -9.57
CA GLY A 403 -0.23 -17.17 -8.53
C GLY A 403 -1.14 -17.70 -7.42
N LEU A 404 -2.27 -18.35 -7.73
CA LEU A 404 -3.15 -18.91 -6.68
C LEU A 404 -2.41 -19.89 -5.75
N ASP A 405 -1.38 -20.59 -6.24
CA ASP A 405 -0.53 -21.48 -5.45
C ASP A 405 0.36 -20.72 -4.43
N GLU A 406 0.53 -19.40 -4.59
CA GLU A 406 1.29 -18.51 -3.69
C GLU A 406 0.45 -17.96 -2.53
N PHE A 407 -0.82 -18.35 -2.44
CA PHE A 407 -1.70 -18.00 -1.33
C PHE A 407 -1.28 -18.71 -0.04
N ASP A 408 -0.97 -17.93 1.00
CA ASP A 408 -0.62 -18.45 2.33
C ASP A 408 -1.89 -18.69 3.17
N GLY A 409 -2.66 -19.69 2.76
CA GLY A 409 -3.91 -20.07 3.41
C GLY A 409 -4.54 -21.33 2.79
N GLN A 410 -5.83 -21.54 3.08
CA GLN A 410 -6.55 -22.69 2.54
C GLN A 410 -6.96 -22.43 1.10
N HIS A 411 -6.24 -22.99 0.13
CA HIS A 411 -6.50 -22.85 -1.31
C HIS A 411 -7.96 -23.09 -1.71
N ARG A 412 -8.66 -24.00 -1.02
CA ARG A 412 -10.09 -24.26 -1.25
C ARG A 412 -10.97 -23.03 -1.02
N GLU A 413 -10.69 -22.23 0.00
CA GLU A 413 -11.45 -21.00 0.27
C GLU A 413 -11.28 -19.97 -0.87
N LEU A 414 -10.09 -19.90 -1.46
CA LEU A 414 -9.78 -19.01 -2.58
C LEU A 414 -10.48 -19.47 -3.86
N VAL A 415 -10.44 -20.78 -4.12
CA VAL A 415 -11.20 -21.43 -5.20
C VAL A 415 -12.69 -21.16 -5.06
N ASP A 416 -13.27 -21.38 -3.88
CA ASP A 416 -14.69 -21.17 -3.61
C ASP A 416 -15.10 -19.71 -3.87
N LEU A 417 -14.24 -18.74 -3.52
CA LEU A 417 -14.45 -17.33 -3.81
C LEU A 417 -14.50 -17.05 -5.33
N ILE A 418 -13.53 -17.56 -6.08
CA ILE A 418 -13.41 -17.38 -7.54
C ILE A 418 -14.62 -18.01 -8.23
N ILE A 419 -14.94 -19.26 -7.91
CA ILE A 419 -16.10 -19.97 -8.47
C ILE A 419 -17.39 -19.22 -8.13
N SER A 420 -17.55 -18.74 -6.89
CA SER A 420 -18.74 -17.99 -6.50
C SER A 420 -18.91 -16.69 -7.30
N ALA A 421 -17.83 -15.95 -7.55
CA ALA A 421 -17.87 -14.75 -8.38
C ALA A 421 -18.13 -15.06 -9.85
N SER A 422 -17.59 -16.17 -10.36
CA SER A 422 -17.74 -16.61 -11.75
C SER A 422 -19.18 -16.98 -12.15
N LYS A 423 -20.05 -17.28 -11.17
CA LYS A 423 -21.48 -17.53 -11.40
C LYS A 423 -22.25 -16.31 -11.92
N LEU A 424 -21.68 -15.11 -11.79
CA LEU A 424 -22.29 -13.88 -12.26
C LEU A 424 -21.93 -13.63 -13.72
N SER A 425 -22.95 -13.54 -14.59
CA SER A 425 -22.78 -13.34 -16.05
C SER A 425 -22.05 -12.06 -16.48
N ASN A 426 -21.91 -11.10 -15.56
CA ASN A 426 -21.17 -9.85 -15.78
C ASN A 426 -19.71 -9.92 -15.30
N VAL A 427 -19.19 -11.10 -14.98
CA VAL A 427 -17.84 -11.33 -14.46
C VAL A 427 -17.07 -12.28 -15.37
N LYS A 428 -15.81 -11.94 -15.68
CA LYS A 428 -14.80 -12.85 -16.26
C LYS A 428 -13.56 -12.84 -15.37
N ILE A 429 -12.92 -14.00 -15.19
CA ILE A 429 -11.78 -14.19 -14.30
C ILE A 429 -10.72 -15.01 -15.02
N CYS A 430 -9.55 -14.43 -15.21
CA CYS A 430 -8.35 -15.13 -15.66
C CYS A 430 -7.51 -15.44 -14.41
N VAL A 431 -7.24 -16.71 -14.16
CA VAL A 431 -6.43 -17.14 -13.01
C VAL A 431 -5.18 -17.86 -13.47
N SER A 432 -4.10 -17.76 -12.70
CA SER A 432 -2.90 -18.58 -12.92
C SER A 432 -2.52 -19.37 -11.68
N SER A 433 -2.03 -20.59 -11.87
CA SER A 433 -1.47 -21.41 -10.79
C SER A 433 -0.53 -22.49 -11.31
N ARG A 434 0.16 -23.18 -10.39
CA ARG A 434 0.73 -24.50 -10.68
C ARG A 434 -0.38 -25.55 -10.85
N PRO A 435 -0.11 -26.68 -11.55
CA PRO A 435 -1.04 -27.81 -11.67
C PRO A 435 -1.04 -28.62 -10.36
N TRP A 436 -1.53 -28.02 -9.28
CA TRP A 436 -1.81 -28.74 -8.05
C TRP A 436 -3.21 -29.33 -8.14
N ILE A 437 -3.41 -30.52 -7.55
CA ILE A 437 -4.67 -31.26 -7.58
C ILE A 437 -5.87 -30.37 -7.21
N VAL A 438 -5.71 -29.52 -6.19
CA VAL A 438 -6.77 -28.59 -5.74
C VAL A 438 -7.25 -27.62 -6.83
N PHE A 439 -6.39 -27.24 -7.77
CA PHE A 439 -6.73 -26.37 -8.89
C PHE A 439 -7.15 -27.16 -10.13
N GLU A 440 -6.54 -28.32 -10.37
CA GLU A 440 -6.96 -29.25 -11.42
C GLU A 440 -8.41 -29.66 -11.21
N ASP A 441 -8.75 -30.17 -10.03
CA ASP A 441 -10.12 -30.58 -9.67
C ASP A 441 -11.12 -29.41 -9.74
N ALA A 442 -10.66 -28.18 -9.43
CA ALA A 442 -11.51 -27.01 -9.35
C ALA A 442 -11.79 -26.35 -10.70
N PHE A 443 -10.82 -26.39 -11.61
CA PHE A 443 -10.89 -25.73 -12.91
C PHE A 443 -11.04 -26.70 -14.08
N GLU A 444 -11.20 -27.99 -13.80
CA GLU A 444 -11.54 -29.00 -14.79
C GLU A 444 -12.77 -28.58 -15.61
N GLY A 445 -12.66 -28.70 -16.93
CA GLY A 445 -13.74 -28.35 -17.87
C GLY A 445 -13.84 -26.85 -18.21
N HIS A 446 -13.10 -25.97 -17.54
CA HIS A 446 -12.97 -24.57 -17.96
C HIS A 446 -11.88 -24.40 -19.03
N PRO A 447 -11.99 -23.37 -19.89
CA PRO A 447 -10.94 -23.00 -20.84
C PRO A 447 -9.58 -22.84 -20.15
N SER A 448 -8.54 -23.46 -20.71
CA SER A 448 -7.22 -23.45 -20.10
C SER A 448 -6.08 -23.49 -21.11
N LEU A 449 -4.88 -23.19 -20.62
CA LEU A 449 -3.63 -23.42 -21.36
C LEU A 449 -2.54 -23.94 -20.43
N LEU A 450 -1.66 -24.79 -20.97
CA LEU A 450 -0.47 -25.28 -20.29
C LEU A 450 0.78 -24.60 -20.86
N LEU A 451 1.37 -23.68 -20.10
CA LEU A 451 2.34 -22.72 -20.62
C LEU A 451 3.63 -23.37 -21.17
N GLU A 452 4.15 -24.41 -20.50
CA GLU A 452 5.38 -25.07 -20.95
C GLU A 452 5.25 -25.67 -22.37
N GLN A 453 4.06 -26.10 -22.79
CA GLN A 453 3.82 -26.66 -24.12
C GLN A 453 3.85 -25.58 -25.22
N LEU A 454 3.67 -24.31 -24.85
CA LEU A 454 3.56 -23.19 -25.79
C LEU A 454 4.86 -22.38 -25.87
N SER A 455 5.76 -22.58 -24.90
CA SER A 455 6.98 -21.78 -24.67
C SER A 455 8.15 -22.05 -25.61
N TYR A 456 8.17 -23.15 -26.37
CA TYR A 456 9.34 -23.56 -27.18
C TYR A 456 9.84 -22.45 -28.12
N SER A 457 8.95 -21.86 -28.92
CA SER A 457 9.32 -20.80 -29.88
C SER A 457 9.83 -19.54 -29.18
N ASP A 458 9.22 -19.20 -28.04
CA ASP A 458 9.59 -18.02 -27.25
C ASP A 458 10.95 -18.22 -26.57
N ILE A 459 11.23 -19.42 -26.05
CA ILE A 459 12.54 -19.80 -25.50
C ILE A 459 13.61 -19.74 -26.59
N LYS A 460 13.33 -20.30 -27.77
CA LYS A 460 14.27 -20.28 -28.90
C LYS A 460 14.60 -18.85 -29.32
N LEU A 461 13.60 -17.98 -29.43
CA LEU A 461 13.78 -16.57 -29.72
C LEU A 461 14.69 -15.90 -28.66
N TYR A 462 14.41 -16.13 -27.38
CA TYR A 462 15.21 -15.58 -26.28
C TYR A 462 16.67 -16.04 -26.33
N VAL A 463 16.92 -17.35 -26.50
CA VAL A 463 18.27 -17.91 -26.56
C VAL A 463 19.04 -17.35 -27.76
N CYS A 464 18.42 -17.33 -28.95
CA CYS A 464 19.03 -16.76 -30.15
C CYS A 464 19.41 -15.30 -29.94
N ASP A 465 18.51 -14.47 -29.41
CA ASP A 465 18.77 -13.05 -29.18
C ASP A 465 19.95 -12.84 -28.21
N LYS A 466 19.95 -13.55 -27.07
CA LYS A 466 21.02 -13.42 -26.07
C LYS A 466 22.38 -13.87 -26.59
N PHE A 467 22.39 -14.93 -27.39
CA PHE A 467 23.61 -15.42 -28.01
C PHE A 467 24.08 -14.49 -29.12
N ASP A 468 23.20 -14.02 -30.00
CA ASP A 468 23.56 -13.10 -31.09
C ASP A 468 24.00 -11.71 -30.57
N ASP A 469 23.58 -11.30 -29.37
CA ASP A 469 24.07 -10.10 -28.69
C ASP A 469 25.53 -10.25 -28.16
N ASN A 470 26.04 -11.48 -28.00
CA ASN A 470 27.39 -11.73 -27.50
C ASN A 470 28.41 -11.84 -28.65
N LYS A 471 29.43 -10.97 -28.63
CA LYS A 471 30.47 -10.89 -29.66
C LYS A 471 31.23 -12.21 -29.88
N ARG A 472 31.47 -13.00 -28.81
CA ARG A 472 32.19 -14.28 -28.89
C ARG A 472 31.32 -15.36 -29.53
N TYR A 473 30.03 -15.39 -29.22
CA TYR A 473 29.11 -16.32 -29.89
C TYR A 473 28.98 -16.00 -31.38
N VAL A 474 28.88 -14.73 -31.78
CA VAL A 474 28.84 -14.36 -33.21
C VAL A 474 30.10 -14.85 -33.96
N GLN A 475 31.28 -14.76 -33.32
CA GLN A 475 32.53 -15.30 -33.86
C GLN A 475 32.49 -16.83 -33.95
N LEU A 476 31.94 -17.51 -32.94
CA LEU A 476 31.75 -18.96 -32.94
C LEU A 476 30.80 -19.39 -34.07
N LYS A 477 29.64 -18.76 -34.19
CA LYS A 477 28.63 -19.02 -35.23
C LYS A 477 29.18 -18.84 -36.64
N SER A 478 30.11 -17.89 -36.82
CA SER A 478 30.79 -17.69 -38.11
C SER A 478 31.81 -18.78 -38.45
N ARG A 479 32.43 -19.41 -37.44
CA ARG A 479 33.43 -20.47 -37.62
C ARG A 479 32.79 -21.86 -37.66
N GLU A 480 31.79 -22.10 -36.83
CA GLU A 480 31.17 -23.39 -36.54
C GLU A 480 29.63 -23.24 -36.46
N GLY A 481 29.02 -22.86 -37.58
CA GLY A 481 27.59 -22.56 -37.65
C GLY A 481 26.66 -23.71 -37.25
N THR A 482 27.00 -24.95 -37.62
CA THR A 482 26.21 -26.14 -37.25
C THR A 482 26.20 -26.35 -35.74
N TYR A 483 27.37 -26.32 -35.09
CA TYR A 483 27.45 -26.44 -33.64
C TYR A 483 26.71 -25.31 -32.92
N ALA A 484 26.83 -24.08 -33.42
CA ALA A 484 26.12 -22.93 -32.85
C ALA A 484 24.59 -23.12 -32.90
N ALA A 485 24.06 -23.73 -33.97
CA ALA A 485 22.64 -24.06 -34.10
C ALA A 485 22.24 -25.23 -33.17
N ASP A 486 23.05 -26.30 -33.11
CA ASP A 486 22.82 -27.45 -32.26
C ASP A 486 22.86 -27.09 -30.77
N LEU A 487 23.73 -26.15 -30.39
CA LEU A 487 23.82 -25.64 -29.03
C LEU A 487 22.52 -24.93 -28.62
N VAL A 488 21.99 -24.07 -29.50
CA VAL A 488 20.69 -23.40 -29.28
C VAL A 488 19.59 -24.46 -29.13
N GLU A 489 19.51 -25.40 -30.07
CA GLU A 489 18.47 -26.43 -30.04
C GLU A 489 18.56 -27.30 -28.77
N SER A 490 19.77 -27.68 -28.37
CA SER A 490 20.01 -28.45 -27.15
C SER A 490 19.56 -27.71 -25.89
N VAL A 491 19.81 -26.40 -25.80
CA VAL A 491 19.34 -25.56 -24.69
C VAL A 491 17.81 -25.53 -24.67
N VAL A 492 17.17 -25.29 -25.82
CA VAL A 492 15.70 -25.18 -25.93
C VAL A 492 15.01 -26.50 -25.55
N GLN A 493 15.53 -27.64 -26.03
CA GLN A 493 14.99 -28.96 -25.72
C GLN A 493 15.15 -29.29 -24.23
N LYS A 494 16.35 -29.07 -23.68
CA LYS A 494 16.65 -29.41 -22.29
C LYS A 494 15.87 -28.54 -21.29
N ALA A 495 15.53 -27.31 -21.66
CA ALA A 495 14.73 -26.41 -20.85
C ALA A 495 13.33 -26.94 -20.49
N SER A 496 12.75 -27.83 -21.30
CA SER A 496 11.45 -28.47 -21.03
C SER A 496 10.34 -27.47 -20.64
N GLY A 497 10.40 -26.27 -21.23
CA GLY A 497 9.46 -25.15 -21.02
C GLY A 497 9.68 -24.31 -19.74
N VAL A 498 10.83 -24.43 -19.07
CA VAL A 498 11.15 -23.69 -17.85
C VAL A 498 12.07 -22.49 -18.18
N PHE A 499 11.49 -21.30 -18.32
CA PHE A 499 12.21 -20.07 -18.64
C PHE A 499 13.29 -19.69 -17.61
N LEU A 500 13.05 -19.90 -16.31
CA LEU A 500 14.06 -19.64 -15.29
C LEU A 500 15.32 -20.48 -15.50
N TRP A 501 15.16 -21.73 -15.91
CA TRP A 501 16.28 -22.61 -16.24
C TRP A 501 17.05 -22.05 -17.44
N VAL A 502 16.35 -21.63 -18.49
CA VAL A 502 16.96 -21.03 -19.69
C VAL A 502 17.79 -19.82 -19.31
N TYR A 503 17.24 -18.93 -18.48
CA TYR A 503 17.94 -17.73 -18.01
C TYR A 503 19.27 -18.07 -17.33
N LEU A 504 19.27 -19.01 -16.39
CA LEU A 504 20.47 -19.44 -15.65
C LEU A 504 21.50 -20.12 -16.55
N VAL A 505 21.04 -20.96 -17.49
CA VAL A 505 21.92 -21.72 -18.38
C VAL A 505 22.54 -20.85 -19.45
N VAL A 506 21.76 -19.96 -20.07
CA VAL A 506 22.28 -18.99 -21.05
C VAL A 506 23.36 -18.12 -20.40
N ASP A 507 23.14 -17.60 -19.18
CA ASP A 507 24.14 -16.81 -18.48
C ASP A 507 25.42 -17.62 -18.17
N SER A 508 25.28 -18.89 -17.77
CA SER A 508 26.41 -19.81 -17.57
C SER A 508 27.22 -20.06 -18.85
N LEU A 509 26.54 -20.29 -19.98
CA LEU A 509 27.18 -20.54 -21.28
C LEU A 509 27.85 -19.28 -21.84
N LEU A 510 27.22 -18.11 -21.70
CA LEU A 510 27.81 -16.83 -22.07
C LEU A 510 29.08 -16.55 -21.26
N ARG A 511 29.08 -16.84 -19.95
CA ARG A 511 30.30 -16.76 -19.13
C ARG A 511 31.39 -17.73 -19.60
N GLY A 512 31.02 -18.93 -20.06
CA GLY A 512 31.96 -19.87 -20.67
C GLY A 512 32.62 -19.30 -21.94
N LEU A 513 31.81 -18.70 -22.81
CA LEU A 513 32.29 -18.02 -24.03
C LEU A 513 33.24 -16.86 -23.71
N ASP A 514 32.92 -16.06 -22.70
CA ASP A 514 33.77 -14.94 -22.27
C ASP A 514 35.11 -15.43 -21.69
N ASN A 515 35.12 -16.61 -21.07
CA ASN A 515 36.33 -17.30 -20.61
C ASN A 515 37.08 -18.06 -21.72
N ALA A 516 36.67 -17.91 -22.98
CA ALA A 516 37.24 -18.57 -24.16
C ALA A 516 37.22 -20.11 -24.10
N ASP A 517 36.16 -20.67 -23.51
CA ASP A 517 35.89 -22.11 -23.55
C ASP A 517 35.86 -22.64 -24.99
N ARG A 518 36.34 -23.86 -25.20
CA ARG A 518 36.21 -24.56 -26.48
C ARG A 518 34.77 -25.04 -26.65
N VAL A 519 34.41 -25.34 -27.89
CA VAL A 519 33.12 -25.97 -28.25
C VAL A 519 32.84 -27.24 -27.43
N SER A 520 33.83 -28.10 -27.23
CA SER A 520 33.71 -29.28 -26.38
C SER A 520 33.45 -28.94 -24.90
N ASP A 521 34.00 -27.83 -24.41
CA ASP A 521 33.80 -27.39 -23.02
C ASP A 521 32.40 -26.83 -22.82
N LEU A 522 31.88 -26.06 -23.78
CA LEU A 522 30.50 -25.56 -23.77
C LEU A 522 29.49 -26.71 -23.82
N GLN A 523 29.72 -27.71 -24.68
CA GLN A 523 28.88 -28.91 -24.72
C GLN A 523 28.92 -29.66 -23.39
N ARG A 524 30.12 -29.92 -22.85
CA ARG A 524 30.28 -30.58 -21.55
C ARG A 524 29.61 -29.80 -20.42
N ARG A 525 29.67 -28.46 -20.43
CA ARG A 525 28.95 -27.64 -19.45
C ARG A 525 27.44 -27.86 -19.56
N LEU A 526 26.90 -27.82 -20.78
CA LEU A 526 25.48 -28.05 -21.02
C LEU A 526 25.05 -29.46 -20.57
N ASP A 527 25.84 -30.49 -20.87
CA ASP A 527 25.56 -31.89 -20.50
C ASP A 527 25.51 -32.06 -18.99
N LEU A 528 26.46 -31.46 -18.27
CA LEU A 528 26.53 -31.51 -16.80
C LEU A 528 25.42 -30.71 -16.11
N ILE A 529 24.75 -29.79 -16.79
CA ILE A 529 23.65 -29.01 -16.19
C ILE A 529 22.42 -29.93 -16.06
N PRO A 530 21.84 -30.10 -14.85
CA PRO A 530 20.61 -30.88 -14.68
C PRO A 530 19.43 -30.21 -15.38
N SER A 531 18.44 -30.98 -15.81
CA SER A 531 17.22 -30.43 -16.44
C SER A 531 16.20 -29.89 -15.42
N GLY A 532 16.27 -30.33 -14.16
CA GLY A 532 15.42 -29.84 -13.07
C GLY A 532 16.02 -28.63 -12.34
N LEU A 533 15.14 -27.77 -11.80
CA LEU A 533 15.57 -26.55 -11.10
C LEU A 533 16.23 -26.84 -9.76
N GLU A 534 15.73 -27.80 -8.98
CA GLU A 534 16.27 -28.13 -7.65
C GLU A 534 17.70 -28.67 -7.76
N GLU A 535 17.94 -29.59 -8.69
CA GLU A 535 19.27 -30.14 -8.93
C GLU A 535 20.21 -29.08 -9.52
N LEU A 536 19.70 -28.15 -10.34
CA LEU A 536 20.46 -27.00 -10.81
C LEU A 536 20.87 -26.09 -9.64
N PHE A 537 19.96 -25.79 -8.71
CA PHE A 537 20.26 -24.98 -7.53
C PHE A 537 21.27 -25.66 -6.61
N ASP A 538 21.14 -26.97 -6.36
CA ASP A 538 22.13 -27.71 -5.57
C ASP A 538 23.50 -27.73 -6.25
N LYS A 539 23.55 -27.92 -7.58
CA LYS A 539 24.80 -27.79 -8.35
C LYS A 539 25.40 -26.38 -8.22
N MET A 540 24.58 -25.33 -8.29
CA MET A 540 25.05 -23.95 -8.12
C MET A 540 25.67 -23.74 -6.73
N LEU A 541 25.00 -24.22 -5.68
CA LEU A 541 25.47 -24.13 -4.30
C LEU A 541 26.76 -24.94 -4.07
N ASN A 542 26.83 -26.17 -4.60
CA ASN A 542 28.01 -27.04 -4.50
C ASN A 542 29.21 -26.57 -5.34
N SER A 543 28.97 -25.73 -6.34
CA SER A 543 30.04 -25.17 -7.18
C SER A 543 30.73 -23.95 -6.56
N LEU A 544 30.35 -23.54 -5.35
CA LEU A 544 31.03 -22.48 -4.61
C LEU A 544 32.33 -23.02 -4.00
N GLU A 545 33.39 -22.20 -4.03
CA GLU A 545 34.59 -22.49 -3.25
C GLU A 545 34.22 -22.56 -1.75
N PRO A 546 34.84 -23.45 -0.94
CA PRO A 546 34.47 -23.63 0.46
C PRO A 546 34.42 -22.33 1.27
N PHE A 547 35.35 -21.41 0.99
CA PHE A 547 35.40 -20.08 1.59
C PHE A 547 34.14 -19.25 1.26
N TYR A 548 33.73 -19.19 -0.01
CA TYR A 548 32.53 -18.47 -0.42
C TYR A 548 31.24 -19.19 -0.04
N PHE A 549 31.25 -20.52 0.05
CA PHE A 549 30.09 -21.30 0.48
C PHE A 549 29.68 -20.94 1.91
N SER A 550 30.66 -20.82 2.83
CA SER A 550 30.37 -20.43 4.21
C SER A 550 29.73 -19.04 4.29
N HIS A 551 30.31 -18.06 3.57
CA HIS A 551 29.77 -16.70 3.50
C HIS A 551 28.38 -16.66 2.84
N ALA A 552 28.15 -17.43 1.78
CA ALA A 552 26.83 -17.55 1.16
C ALA A 552 25.78 -18.07 2.15
N CYS A 553 26.13 -19.05 2.99
CA CYS A 553 25.23 -19.58 4.02
C CYS A 553 24.86 -18.51 5.05
N GLN A 554 25.80 -17.67 5.46
CA GLN A 554 25.56 -16.55 6.38
C GLN A 554 24.58 -15.54 5.78
N LEU A 555 24.80 -15.12 4.53
CA LEU A 555 23.91 -14.18 3.82
C LEU A 555 22.49 -14.74 3.66
N ILE A 556 22.35 -16.02 3.31
CA ILE A 556 21.05 -16.70 3.20
C ILE A 556 20.34 -16.74 4.56
N GLN A 557 21.08 -17.01 5.64
CA GLN A 557 20.53 -17.03 6.99
C GLN A 557 20.06 -15.64 7.47
N ILE A 558 20.84 -14.59 7.21
CA ILE A 558 20.44 -13.20 7.52
C ILE A 558 19.16 -12.85 6.75
N PHE A 559 19.14 -13.15 5.45
CA PHE A 559 18.00 -12.83 4.60
C PHE A 559 16.72 -13.54 5.08
N ARG A 560 16.81 -14.83 5.41
CA ARG A 560 15.67 -15.61 5.90
C ARG A 560 15.21 -15.17 7.30
N ALA A 561 16.12 -14.82 8.19
CA ALA A 561 15.77 -14.35 9.53
C ALA A 561 15.09 -12.96 9.51
N SER A 562 15.28 -12.20 8.43
CA SER A 562 14.63 -10.91 8.29
C SER A 562 13.14 -11.06 8.02
N GLN A 563 12.32 -10.48 8.89
CA GLN A 563 10.88 -10.37 8.74
C GLN A 563 10.50 -9.11 7.92
N LYS A 564 11.50 -8.30 7.56
CA LYS A 564 11.35 -7.05 6.82
C LYS A 564 12.07 -7.16 5.48
N LEU A 565 11.66 -6.37 4.49
CA LEU A 565 12.36 -6.31 3.21
C LEU A 565 13.73 -5.65 3.42
N LEU A 566 14.81 -6.41 3.23
CA LEU A 566 16.18 -5.90 3.33
C LEU A 566 16.60 -5.24 2.00
N THR A 567 17.28 -4.09 2.09
CA THR A 567 17.99 -3.49 0.95
C THR A 567 19.45 -3.93 0.92
N LEU A 568 20.13 -3.69 -0.21
CA LEU A 568 21.58 -3.89 -0.33
C LEU A 568 22.36 -3.15 0.75
N LEU A 569 21.98 -1.90 1.04
CA LEU A 569 22.61 -1.12 2.10
C LEU A 569 22.42 -1.77 3.48
N TRP A 570 21.21 -2.22 3.80
CA TRP A 570 20.93 -2.83 5.10
C TRP A 570 21.65 -4.17 5.26
N LEU A 571 21.68 -5.00 4.21
CA LEU A 571 22.47 -6.23 4.23
C LEU A 571 23.96 -5.92 4.37
N SER A 572 24.48 -4.85 3.76
CA SER A 572 25.88 -4.46 3.92
C SER A 572 26.27 -4.15 5.37
N PHE A 573 25.33 -3.65 6.18
CA PHE A 573 25.55 -3.43 7.62
C PHE A 573 25.38 -4.71 8.45
N ALA A 574 24.56 -5.66 7.97
CA ALA A 574 24.44 -6.97 8.60
C ALA A 574 25.66 -7.85 8.32
N ASP A 575 26.29 -7.67 7.16
CA ASP A 575 27.46 -8.40 6.64
C ASP A 575 28.81 -7.82 7.12
N GLU A 576 28.83 -7.09 8.24
CA GLU A 576 30.06 -6.56 8.83
C GLU A 576 30.83 -7.67 9.58
N ASP A 577 32.15 -7.69 9.45
CA ASP A 577 33.00 -8.71 10.09
C ASP A 577 32.99 -8.59 11.63
N ASP A 578 32.87 -7.37 12.15
CA ASP A 578 32.78 -7.11 13.60
C ASP A 578 31.29 -7.00 14.04
N PRO A 579 30.80 -7.92 14.89
CA PRO A 579 29.46 -7.85 15.47
C PRO A 579 29.20 -6.65 16.40
N LEU A 580 30.22 -5.85 16.69
CA LEU A 580 30.14 -4.61 17.46
C LEU A 580 30.37 -3.35 16.60
N SER A 581 30.49 -3.50 15.28
CA SER A 581 30.73 -2.39 14.34
C SER A 581 29.70 -1.28 14.46
N ALA A 582 28.41 -1.59 14.64
CA ALA A 582 27.37 -0.58 14.83
C ALA A 582 27.50 0.16 16.17
N ILE A 583 27.99 -0.52 17.21
CA ILE A 583 28.23 0.12 18.52
C ILE A 583 29.39 1.11 18.40
N GLN A 584 30.45 0.74 17.68
CA GLN A 584 31.62 1.59 17.46
C GLN A 584 31.38 2.70 16.41
N ALA A 585 30.34 2.56 15.58
CA ALA A 585 30.01 3.55 14.56
C ALA A 585 29.63 4.90 15.18
N LYS A 586 30.13 5.97 14.54
CA LYS A 586 29.78 7.35 14.89
C LYS A 586 28.31 7.64 14.52
N ILE A 587 27.68 8.53 15.28
CA ILE A 587 26.34 9.03 15.00
C ILE A 587 26.47 10.19 14.01
N GLU A 588 26.63 9.85 12.74
CA GLU A 588 26.72 10.81 11.65
C GLU A 588 26.17 10.21 10.35
N PRO A 589 25.51 11.01 9.49
CA PRO A 589 25.04 10.52 8.20
C PRO A 589 26.19 10.03 7.32
N LEU A 590 25.99 8.92 6.60
CA LEU A 590 26.93 8.50 5.56
C LEU A 590 26.97 9.53 4.43
N SER A 591 28.16 9.77 3.88
CA SER A 591 28.27 10.44 2.59
C SER A 591 27.64 9.59 1.48
N GLU A 592 27.14 10.23 0.42
CA GLU A 592 26.56 9.51 -0.72
C GLU A 592 27.58 8.58 -1.40
N GLU A 593 28.86 8.94 -1.43
CA GLU A 593 29.93 8.08 -1.96
C GLU A 593 30.08 6.80 -1.15
N GLN A 594 30.18 6.89 0.17
CA GLN A 594 30.25 5.72 1.06
C GLN A 594 29.01 4.83 0.95
N ARG A 595 27.83 5.46 0.84
CA ARG A 595 26.55 4.74 0.66
C ARG A 595 26.56 3.95 -0.65
N LEU A 596 26.92 4.58 -1.77
CA LEU A 596 26.96 3.95 -3.09
C LEU A 596 28.02 2.85 -3.18
N GLU A 597 29.19 3.07 -2.58
CA GLU A 597 30.26 2.06 -2.51
C GLU A 597 29.79 0.81 -1.77
N ARG A 598 29.18 0.97 -0.59
CA ARG A 598 28.62 -0.15 0.19
C ARG A 598 27.59 -0.95 -0.59
N ILE A 599 26.66 -0.26 -1.26
CA ILE A 599 25.62 -0.88 -2.09
C ILE A 599 26.25 -1.71 -3.22
N GLU A 600 27.21 -1.13 -3.96
CA GLU A 600 27.83 -1.81 -5.10
C GLU A 600 28.70 -2.99 -4.65
N MET A 601 29.44 -2.86 -3.55
CA MET A 601 30.21 -3.96 -2.97
C MET A 601 29.31 -5.10 -2.49
N MET A 602 28.19 -4.79 -1.83
CA MET A 602 27.23 -5.82 -1.41
C MET A 602 26.57 -6.51 -2.60
N ARG A 603 26.25 -5.77 -3.67
CA ARG A 603 25.73 -6.34 -4.93
C ARG A 603 26.73 -7.36 -5.51
N ARG A 604 28.02 -7.02 -5.56
CA ARG A 604 29.08 -7.93 -6.03
C ARG A 604 29.23 -9.16 -5.16
N ARG A 605 29.14 -9.01 -3.83
CA ARG A 605 29.13 -10.13 -2.87
C ARG A 605 27.95 -11.05 -3.11
N LEU A 606 26.72 -10.53 -3.16
CA LEU A 606 25.53 -11.35 -3.47
C LEU A 606 25.68 -12.10 -4.80
N LYS A 607 26.10 -11.41 -5.87
CA LYS A 607 26.26 -12.04 -7.20
C LYS A 607 27.28 -13.19 -7.19
N SER A 608 28.39 -13.03 -6.47
CA SER A 608 29.46 -14.03 -6.43
C SER A 608 29.20 -15.17 -5.44
N ARG A 609 28.58 -14.91 -4.28
CA ARG A 609 28.34 -15.89 -3.21
C ARG A 609 27.02 -16.64 -3.39
N CYS A 610 25.96 -15.97 -3.83
CA CYS A 610 24.64 -16.58 -3.97
C CYS A 610 24.35 -17.07 -5.39
N LYS A 611 25.19 -16.71 -6.38
CA LYS A 611 25.09 -17.12 -7.80
C LYS A 611 23.70 -16.92 -8.44
N GLY A 612 22.89 -16.00 -7.93
CA GLY A 612 21.53 -15.74 -8.40
C GLY A 612 20.44 -16.58 -7.73
N LEU A 613 20.71 -17.27 -6.62
CA LEU A 613 19.64 -17.83 -5.77
C LEU A 613 18.90 -16.73 -4.99
N ILE A 614 19.68 -15.73 -4.55
CA ILE A 614 19.23 -14.47 -3.96
C ILE A 614 19.86 -13.35 -4.80
N GLU A 615 19.07 -12.34 -5.14
CA GLU A 615 19.51 -11.21 -5.96
C GLU A 615 18.92 -9.88 -5.48
N ALA A 616 19.46 -8.79 -6.01
CA ALA A 616 18.96 -7.45 -5.79
C ALA A 616 18.74 -6.79 -7.16
N PRO A 617 17.53 -6.92 -7.74
CA PRO A 617 17.26 -6.44 -9.08
C PRO A 617 17.41 -4.93 -9.17
N VAL A 618 18.03 -4.44 -10.23
CA VAL A 618 18.18 -3.00 -10.49
C VAL A 618 16.81 -2.47 -10.91
N SER A 619 16.10 -1.84 -9.98
CA SER A 619 14.79 -1.24 -10.25
C SER A 619 14.98 0.00 -11.12
N ASN A 620 14.59 -0.09 -12.39
CA ASN A 620 14.61 1.06 -13.31
C ASN A 620 13.52 2.13 -13.00
N TRP A 621 12.68 1.97 -11.97
CA TRP A 621 11.38 2.66 -11.93
C TRP A 621 10.93 3.33 -10.62
N ARG A 622 11.80 3.62 -9.65
CA ARG A 622 11.47 4.61 -8.60
C ARG A 622 12.50 5.73 -8.53
N CYS A 623 12.02 6.94 -8.80
CA CYS A 623 12.73 8.20 -8.64
C CYS A 623 12.65 8.64 -7.17
N ASN A 624 13.82 8.66 -6.51
CA ASN A 624 14.38 9.76 -5.72
C ASN A 624 15.32 9.20 -4.63
N GLU A 625 16.52 9.79 -4.58
CA GLU A 625 17.70 9.42 -3.79
C GLU A 625 18.31 8.04 -4.12
N SER A 626 19.03 8.03 -5.25
CA SER A 626 20.03 7.00 -5.60
C SER A 626 19.39 5.63 -5.82
N GLY A 627 18.76 5.41 -6.98
CA GLY A 627 18.14 4.15 -7.44
C GLY A 627 19.07 2.92 -7.52
N ALA A 628 20.23 2.99 -6.86
CA ALA A 628 21.16 1.91 -6.63
C ALA A 628 20.78 1.03 -5.43
N ASP A 629 20.08 1.53 -4.39
CA ASP A 629 19.74 0.71 -3.22
C ASP A 629 18.47 -0.11 -3.46
N SER A 630 18.65 -1.36 -3.89
CA SER A 630 17.55 -2.25 -4.26
C SER A 630 17.21 -3.24 -3.14
N TYR A 631 15.94 -3.62 -3.05
CA TYR A 631 15.52 -4.70 -2.15
C TYR A 631 16.08 -6.05 -2.62
N ILE A 632 16.42 -6.88 -1.65
CA ILE A 632 16.90 -8.23 -1.85
C ILE A 632 15.70 -9.17 -1.95
N GLU A 633 15.75 -10.09 -2.91
CA GLU A 633 14.72 -11.09 -3.12
C GLU A 633 15.31 -12.42 -3.60
N TYR A 634 14.53 -13.50 -3.46
CA TYR A 634 14.82 -14.74 -4.17
C TYR A 634 14.59 -14.51 -5.67
N ILE A 635 15.45 -15.05 -6.52
CA ILE A 635 15.27 -14.98 -7.99
C ILE A 635 13.90 -15.52 -8.43
N HIS A 636 13.38 -16.50 -7.67
CA HIS A 636 12.09 -17.10 -7.89
C HIS A 636 11.66 -17.88 -6.65
N ARG A 637 10.34 -18.10 -6.49
CA ARG A 637 9.77 -18.94 -5.43
C ARG A 637 10.44 -20.30 -5.30
N THR A 638 10.78 -20.95 -6.40
CA THR A 638 11.45 -22.27 -6.37
C THR A 638 12.83 -22.23 -5.72
N ALA A 639 13.54 -21.10 -5.79
CA ALA A 639 14.81 -20.94 -5.08
C ALA A 639 14.57 -20.82 -3.57
N LYS A 640 13.52 -20.12 -3.15
CA LYS A 640 13.07 -20.09 -1.75
C LYS A 640 12.70 -21.48 -1.26
N ASP A 641 11.78 -22.16 -1.96
CA ASP A 641 11.32 -23.51 -1.61
C ASP A 641 12.50 -24.49 -1.48
N PHE A 642 13.47 -24.42 -2.40
CA PHE A 642 14.70 -25.22 -2.38
C PHE A 642 15.57 -24.90 -1.15
N LEU A 643 15.87 -23.62 -0.89
CA LEU A 643 16.73 -23.20 0.23
C LEU A 643 16.10 -23.51 1.59
N GLU A 644 14.76 -23.47 1.69
CA GLU A 644 14.01 -23.75 2.91
C GLU A 644 13.67 -25.24 3.09
N SER A 645 13.94 -26.08 2.09
CA SER A 645 13.76 -27.53 2.23
C SER A 645 14.60 -28.08 3.39
N PRO A 646 14.10 -29.06 4.17
CA PRO A 646 14.76 -29.49 5.41
C PRO A 646 16.23 -29.90 5.24
N ASP A 647 16.55 -30.61 4.17
CA ASP A 647 17.90 -31.11 3.90
C ASP A 647 18.87 -29.99 3.52
N ILE A 648 18.42 -29.08 2.64
CA ILE A 648 19.22 -27.94 2.18
C ILE A 648 19.37 -26.92 3.30
N TRP A 649 18.31 -26.65 4.06
CA TRP A 649 18.40 -25.75 5.20
C TRP A 649 19.37 -26.27 6.26
N SER A 650 19.34 -27.58 6.53
CA SER A 650 20.32 -28.22 7.44
C SER A 650 21.77 -28.07 6.93
N LYS A 651 21.98 -28.12 5.61
CA LYS A 651 23.28 -27.87 4.98
C LYS A 651 23.71 -26.40 5.11
N ILE A 652 22.79 -25.46 4.93
CA ILE A 652 23.03 -24.01 5.10
C ILE A 652 23.40 -23.68 6.55
N LEU A 653 22.66 -24.23 7.53
CA LEU A 653 22.97 -24.05 8.96
C LEU A 653 24.39 -24.50 9.30
N ARG A 654 24.78 -25.71 8.84
CA ARG A 654 26.15 -26.22 9.05
C ARG A 654 27.22 -25.39 8.32
N GLY A 655 26.89 -24.81 7.16
CA GLY A 655 27.84 -24.07 6.34
C GLY A 655 28.25 -22.71 6.92
N ALA A 656 27.38 -22.03 7.68
CA ALA A 656 27.69 -20.70 8.25
C ALA A 656 28.61 -20.73 9.48
N GLY A 657 28.80 -21.90 10.10
CA GLY A 657 29.56 -22.08 11.33
C GLY A 657 28.69 -22.01 12.59
N ASN A 658 29.10 -22.71 13.64
CA ASN A 658 28.28 -22.93 14.86
C ASN A 658 28.08 -21.67 15.73
N SER A 659 28.86 -20.62 15.52
CA SER A 659 28.79 -19.37 16.30
C SER A 659 28.05 -18.24 15.57
N PHE A 660 27.52 -18.51 14.37
CA PHE A 660 26.84 -17.50 13.57
C PHE A 660 25.40 -17.30 14.05
N ASP A 661 25.03 -16.05 14.32
CA ASP A 661 23.67 -15.66 14.69
C ASP A 661 23.15 -14.57 13.74
N PRO A 662 22.18 -14.89 12.86
CA PRO A 662 21.63 -13.91 11.94
C PRO A 662 20.84 -12.80 12.64
N ASN A 663 20.24 -13.04 13.81
CA ASN A 663 19.51 -12.00 14.54
C ASN A 663 20.46 -10.93 15.08
N ARG A 664 21.65 -11.34 15.53
CA ARG A 664 22.70 -10.40 15.96
C ARG A 664 23.18 -9.52 14.79
N CYS A 665 23.33 -10.11 13.61
CA CYS A 665 23.68 -9.37 12.39
C CYS A 665 22.58 -8.35 12.02
N LEU A 666 21.31 -8.72 12.17
CA LEU A 666 20.17 -7.82 11.94
C LEU A 666 20.10 -6.69 12.98
N CYS A 667 20.36 -6.96 14.26
CA CYS A 667 20.53 -5.91 15.28
C CYS A 667 21.61 -4.91 14.88
N ASN A 668 22.78 -5.41 14.47
CA ASN A 668 23.88 -4.57 14.00
C ASN A 668 23.44 -3.70 12.83
N SER A 669 22.75 -4.29 11.84
CA SER A 669 22.25 -3.57 10.68
C SER A 669 21.32 -2.41 11.02
N PHE A 670 20.28 -2.66 11.83
CA PHE A 670 19.30 -1.63 12.17
C PHE A 670 19.88 -0.54 13.07
N LEU A 671 20.78 -0.89 14.00
CA LEU A 671 21.49 0.10 14.82
C LEU A 671 22.42 0.97 13.94
N PHE A 672 23.17 0.37 13.03
CA PHE A 672 24.05 1.10 12.12
C PHE A 672 23.23 2.05 11.25
N ARG A 673 22.08 1.57 10.72
CA ARG A 673 21.17 2.40 9.94
C ARG A 673 20.62 3.56 10.76
N LEU A 674 20.25 3.32 12.02
CA LEU A 674 19.75 4.36 12.92
C LEU A 674 20.80 5.46 13.12
N LYS A 675 22.06 5.08 13.41
CA LYS A 675 23.17 6.02 13.61
C LYS A 675 23.54 6.84 12.37
N THR A 676 23.32 6.27 11.19
CA THR A 676 23.70 6.87 9.90
C THR A 676 22.54 7.52 9.16
N THR A 677 21.35 7.62 9.78
CA THR A 677 20.18 8.23 9.15
C THR A 677 20.29 9.76 9.19
N PRO A 678 20.09 10.47 8.06
CA PRO A 678 20.09 11.93 8.05
C PRO A 678 19.00 12.53 8.96
N PRO A 679 19.26 13.66 9.65
CA PRO A 679 18.28 14.30 10.52
C PRO A 679 16.95 14.67 9.85
N THR A 680 16.96 14.84 8.51
CA THR A 680 15.77 15.13 7.71
C THR A 680 14.77 13.97 7.66
N TYR A 681 15.27 12.73 7.70
CA TYR A 681 14.44 11.52 7.54
C TYR A 681 14.26 10.73 8.84
N ILE A 682 14.96 11.13 9.92
CA ILE A 682 14.97 10.37 11.16
C ILE A 682 13.59 10.28 11.81
N HIS A 683 12.75 11.33 11.73
CA HIS A 683 11.42 11.31 12.35
C HIS A 683 10.49 10.23 11.79
N GLU A 684 10.59 9.92 10.49
CA GLU A 684 9.73 8.93 9.84
C GLU A 684 10.20 7.50 10.10
N LEU A 685 11.51 7.29 10.15
CA LEU A 685 12.12 5.95 10.21
C LEU A 685 12.51 5.51 11.62
N TYR A 686 12.67 6.45 12.56
CA TYR A 686 13.24 6.19 13.89
C TYR A 686 12.49 5.09 14.64
N TRP A 687 11.17 5.21 14.79
CA TRP A 687 10.39 4.24 15.55
C TRP A 687 10.36 2.86 14.89
N GLY A 688 10.34 2.81 13.56
CA GLY A 688 10.43 1.55 12.81
C GLY A 688 11.77 0.84 13.03
N LEU A 689 12.88 1.53 12.75
CA LEU A 689 14.23 1.01 12.93
C LEU A 689 14.49 0.60 14.39
N LEU A 690 13.97 1.38 15.33
CA LEU A 690 14.06 1.12 16.75
C LEU A 690 13.34 -0.17 17.15
N SER A 691 12.07 -0.28 16.76
CA SER A 691 11.23 -1.44 17.05
C SER A 691 11.86 -2.71 16.49
N TRP A 692 12.37 -2.66 15.25
CA TRP A 692 13.04 -3.80 14.62
C TRP A 692 14.34 -4.18 15.33
N CYS A 693 15.17 -3.21 15.71
CA CYS A 693 16.37 -3.50 16.49
C CYS A 693 16.05 -4.20 17.82
N LEU A 694 14.97 -3.80 18.51
CA LEU A 694 14.53 -4.42 19.76
C LEU A 694 13.94 -5.82 19.53
N GLU A 695 13.20 -6.01 18.45
CA GLU A 695 12.64 -7.29 18.07
C GLU A 695 13.75 -8.33 17.89
N TYR A 696 14.78 -8.02 17.10
CA TYR A 696 15.91 -8.92 16.90
C TYR A 696 16.76 -9.11 18.15
N ALA A 697 16.94 -8.07 18.97
CA ALA A 697 17.64 -8.18 20.25
C ALA A 697 16.94 -9.17 21.19
N THR A 698 15.61 -9.17 21.17
CA THR A 698 14.80 -10.12 21.95
C THR A 698 14.93 -11.55 21.40
N GLN A 699 15.00 -11.73 20.08
CA GLN A 699 15.25 -13.04 19.47
C GLN A 699 16.64 -13.60 19.82
N VAL A 700 17.66 -12.74 19.90
CA VAL A 700 18.99 -13.11 20.39
C VAL A 700 18.93 -13.58 21.85
N GLU A 701 18.24 -12.84 22.73
CA GLU A 701 18.07 -13.21 24.14
C GLU A 701 17.34 -14.56 24.28
N LEU A 702 16.29 -14.78 23.49
CA LEU A 702 15.52 -16.03 23.53
C LEU A 702 16.32 -17.25 23.05
N SER A 703 17.25 -17.05 22.11
CA SER A 703 18.02 -18.15 21.51
C SER A 703 19.33 -18.44 22.25
N SER A 704 20.00 -17.41 22.77
CA SER A 704 21.32 -17.53 23.42
C SER A 704 21.28 -17.41 24.95
N GLY A 705 20.20 -16.86 25.52
CA GLY A 705 20.10 -16.51 26.94
C GLY A 705 20.90 -15.27 27.34
N ASP A 706 21.60 -14.63 26.39
CA ASP A 706 22.37 -13.41 26.60
C ASP A 706 21.55 -12.20 26.15
N ALA A 707 21.28 -11.28 27.08
CA ALA A 707 20.55 -10.05 26.78
C ALA A 707 21.53 -9.03 26.16
N PRO A 708 21.36 -8.60 24.90
CA PRO A 708 22.27 -7.67 24.24
C PRO A 708 22.04 -6.22 24.74
N ILE A 709 22.30 -5.97 26.02
CA ILE A 709 22.04 -4.70 26.74
C ILE A 709 22.77 -3.52 26.07
N THR A 710 23.94 -3.77 25.48
CA THR A 710 24.74 -2.75 24.77
C THR A 710 24.01 -2.11 23.59
N TYR A 711 23.17 -2.86 22.87
CA TYR A 711 22.34 -2.29 21.79
C TYR A 711 21.25 -1.35 22.33
N ILE A 712 20.77 -1.59 23.56
CA ILE A 712 19.75 -0.79 24.25
C ILE A 712 20.34 0.51 24.80
N ASP A 713 21.61 0.47 25.24
CA ASP A 713 22.32 1.64 25.75
C ASP A 713 22.70 2.60 24.61
N GLU A 714 23.24 2.08 23.50
CA GLU A 714 23.57 2.88 22.31
C GLU A 714 22.36 3.59 21.70
N ARG A 715 21.18 2.96 21.74
CA ARG A 715 19.91 3.60 21.38
C ARG A 715 19.67 4.90 22.16
N THR A 716 19.91 4.86 23.47
CA THR A 716 19.63 5.99 24.35
C THR A 716 20.54 7.17 24.01
N LEU A 717 21.78 6.89 23.58
CA LEU A 717 22.72 7.89 23.08
C LEU A 717 22.23 8.53 21.77
N VAL A 718 21.76 7.75 20.80
CA VAL A 718 21.22 8.30 19.53
C VAL A 718 20.03 9.24 19.79
N ALA A 719 19.12 8.87 20.69
CA ALA A 719 17.98 9.71 21.08
C ALA A 719 18.40 11.04 21.73
N LEU A 720 19.51 11.04 22.49
CA LEU A 720 20.04 12.21 23.18
C LEU A 720 20.83 13.15 22.25
N GLU A 721 21.50 12.61 21.23
CA GLU A 721 22.36 13.40 20.33
C GLU A 721 21.61 14.05 19.17
N HIS A 722 20.44 13.54 18.75
CA HIS A 722 19.64 14.19 17.70
C HIS A 722 18.72 15.30 18.26
N PRO A 723 18.93 16.59 17.91
CA PRO A 723 18.14 17.71 18.44
C PRO A 723 16.65 17.62 18.09
N SER A 724 16.32 17.00 16.95
CA SER A 724 14.95 16.77 16.44
C SER A 724 14.15 15.80 17.32
N LEU A 725 14.80 14.84 17.96
CA LEU A 725 14.14 13.82 18.79
C LEU A 725 13.96 14.24 20.26
N ARG A 726 14.64 15.32 20.70
CA ARG A 726 14.59 15.85 22.08
C ARG A 726 13.21 16.38 22.49
N VAL A 727 12.32 16.70 21.54
CA VAL A 727 10.97 17.24 21.84
C VAL A 727 10.02 16.18 22.43
N ASN A 728 10.32 14.88 22.27
CA ASN A 728 9.47 13.78 22.78
C ASN A 728 10.12 12.93 23.89
N SER A 729 11.38 13.20 24.28
CA SER A 729 12.12 12.34 25.22
C SER A 729 11.70 12.49 26.69
N GLU A 730 10.88 13.48 27.05
CA GLU A 730 10.41 13.69 28.43
C GLU A 730 9.24 12.76 28.85
N LEU A 731 8.65 12.00 27.93
CA LEU A 731 7.47 11.17 28.24
C LEU A 731 7.77 9.69 28.55
N HIS A 732 8.98 9.18 28.30
CA HIS A 732 9.26 7.74 28.40
C HIS A 732 10.59 7.36 29.08
N THR A 733 11.06 8.13 30.06
CA THR A 733 12.11 7.67 30.97
C THR A 733 11.51 6.84 32.11
N SER A 734 11.16 5.58 31.85
CA SER A 734 10.98 4.60 32.93
C SER A 734 11.67 3.29 32.57
N ARG A 735 12.68 2.91 33.36
CA ARG A 735 13.32 1.58 33.34
C ARG A 735 12.23 0.53 33.60
N ARG A 736 11.69 -0.10 32.55
CA ARG A 736 10.78 -1.25 32.67
C ARG A 736 11.36 -2.45 31.94
N PRO A 737 11.04 -3.70 32.37
CA PRO A 737 11.52 -4.92 31.72
C PRO A 737 11.06 -5.02 30.26
N LEU A 738 11.92 -5.56 29.39
CA LEU A 738 11.74 -5.72 27.93
C LEU A 738 10.36 -6.25 27.52
N ARG A 739 9.77 -7.18 28.29
CA ARG A 739 8.43 -7.75 28.04
C ARG A 739 7.27 -6.74 28.05
N SER A 740 7.43 -5.57 28.67
CA SER A 740 6.33 -4.61 28.85
C SER A 740 6.18 -3.57 27.73
N LEU A 741 7.18 -3.45 26.85
CA LEU A 741 7.16 -2.51 25.72
C LEU A 741 6.47 -3.10 24.48
N LEU A 742 6.52 -4.42 24.28
CA LEU A 742 5.95 -5.12 23.12
C LEU A 742 4.40 -5.17 23.09
N ILE A 743 3.72 -4.81 24.18
CA ILE A 743 2.25 -4.85 24.25
C ILE A 743 1.60 -3.64 23.56
N TYR A 744 2.34 -2.55 23.33
CA TYR A 744 1.78 -1.33 22.73
C TYR A 744 1.86 -1.27 21.20
N ASP A 745 2.75 -2.03 20.56
CA ASP A 745 3.02 -1.92 19.10
C ASP A 745 2.43 -3.05 18.24
N TYR A 746 1.65 -3.99 18.82
CA TYR A 746 1.02 -5.09 18.08
C TYR A 746 -0.41 -4.80 17.58
N GLN A 747 -0.81 -3.52 17.53
CA GLN A 747 -2.05 -3.07 16.90
C GLN A 747 -1.83 -1.81 16.05
N SER A 748 -1.16 -1.96 14.91
CA SER A 748 -1.18 -0.99 13.81
C SER A 748 -0.99 -1.67 12.47
#